data_AF-A0A9R0UTX6-F1
#
_entry.id   AF-A0A9R0UTX6-F1
#
_cell.length_a   1.000
_cell.length_b   1.000
_cell.length_c   1.000
_cell.angle_alpha   90.00
_cell.angle_beta   90.00
_cell.angle_gamma   90.00
#
_symmetry.space_group_name_H-M   'P 1'
#
loop_
_entity.id
_entity.type
_entity.pdbx_description
1 polymer ?
#
loop_
_entity_poly.entity_id
_entity_poly.type
_entity_poly.pdbx_seq_one_letter_code
_entity_poly.pdbx_strand_id
1 'polypeptide(L)'
;MASMGRFTVGSQVWVEDADVAWIDGLVEEVHGDELIINCTSGKKVTANVSSVYPKDVEVKRCGVEDMTRLAYLHEPGVLRNLKSRYGMNEIYTYTGNILIAVNPFQRLPHLYNDHMMEMYKGAEFGELSPHPFAMADRAYRLMMNYGTSQAILVSGESGAGKTESTKMLMQYLAFMGGKVESDGRSVQQQVLESNPVLEAFGNAKTVRNNNSSRFGKFVELQFDQNGKISGAAIRTYLLERSRVCQISDPERNYHCFYMLCAAPPEDRERYKLGDASLFHYLNQSNCIKLDGMDDSSEYIATRRAMDIVGISSDEQDAIFRVVAAILHLGNVEFSEGSEADSSVPKDDKSQFHLRTAAELFMCDEKSLEESLCKRVMVTRGESIVRNLDSRAAALSRDALARMVYSRLFDWLVNKINTTIGQDPTSKLLIGVLDIYGFESFKTNSFEQFCINLTNEKLQQHFNQHVFKMEQEEYTKEEIDWSYIQFVDNQEILDLIEKKPGGIIALLDETCMLRNSNHETFAEKLYQKFKDNPHFSRPKFSRSDFTIHHYAGNVTYQTDLFLDKNIDYAVNEHQDLLHASTSPFVSSLFPPSEESTKSNKSTKFTSIGSSFKQQLQGLLETLSSTEPHYMRCIKPNNVLKPAIFENSNVLQQLRCGGVLEAIRISCLGYPTRRTFEEFVDRFSVLRPEVLGLCYDEVTATNMVLEKVNLTGYQIGKTKVFLRAGQMAELDARRTEVLSYSASKIQRKVRSFLARRNFIQLRMSSVQLQAMCRGQIARHYYEDLRRKAASLKIQTYYRMHFARKNYKALYSASTTIQSGLRGMTARNEFHFRQQTKAAVIIQSCCRSDLASSRYMGLKKAAITTQCAWRGRVARRELRKLKMAAKESGALQAAKNKLEKQVEELTWRLQLEKRMRTDMEEAKTQENKKLQQQLQELQFQSKETKDILRREQENTKTALEKAALVPEIQIDTTHVDKLTAENENLKTLVISLETKIEETEQKFEEMKKAREELLKIATDAESKINELTNTMLSFQEKLTNMEAENQLLRQQALLHSRLKTISENTSPKSNSTNGSPHYEEQMTPHGTPRAPKDYGNFAHPRASFSERQHDTVDALINCVTENIGFSEGKPVAAITIYKCLVHWKIFETEKTSVFDRLIQIFGSAMQNHDSNEDLAYWLSNSSTLLIILQKSLKAVGSTGTTPHKRPQNQSSFLGRMKCRERLRTIDPKWSDPSPDPAQAGATCTGAALYCASAPC
;
A
#
# COMPACT_ATOMS: atom_id res chain seq x y z
N MET A 1 -27.37 28.00 -21.87
CA MET A 1 -25.89 28.10 -21.87
C MET A 1 -25.22 27.23 -20.81
N ALA A 2 -25.75 27.10 -19.58
CA ALA A 2 -25.10 26.30 -18.52
C ALA A 2 -24.99 24.76 -18.78
N SER A 3 -25.59 24.23 -19.85
CA SER A 3 -25.57 22.80 -20.19
C SER A 3 -24.25 22.33 -20.83
N MET A 4 -23.57 23.17 -21.61
CA MET A 4 -22.44 22.79 -22.48
C MET A 4 -21.16 22.40 -21.72
N GLY A 5 -21.11 22.53 -20.39
CA GLY A 5 -19.95 22.17 -19.57
C GLY A 5 -20.10 20.88 -18.75
N ARG A 6 -21.21 20.15 -18.86
CA ARG A 6 -21.57 19.10 -17.88
C ARG A 6 -20.82 17.77 -18.04
N PHE A 7 -20.35 17.45 -19.24
CA PHE A 7 -19.67 16.19 -19.55
C PHE A 7 -18.46 16.43 -20.45
N THR A 8 -17.37 15.71 -20.19
CA THR A 8 -16.11 15.77 -20.95
C THR A 8 -15.68 14.37 -21.37
N VAL A 9 -14.83 14.26 -22.40
CA VAL A 9 -14.21 12.98 -22.79
C VAL A 9 -13.49 12.34 -21.60
N GLY A 10 -13.79 11.07 -21.33
CA GLY A 10 -13.35 10.35 -20.14
C GLY A 10 -14.34 10.36 -18.96
N SER A 11 -15.41 11.17 -19.00
CA SER A 11 -16.46 11.16 -17.98
C SER A 11 -17.19 9.82 -17.92
N GLN A 12 -17.46 9.32 -16.71
CA GLN A 12 -18.34 8.17 -16.54
C GLN A 12 -19.80 8.62 -16.39
N VAL A 13 -20.69 7.89 -17.06
CA VAL A 13 -22.10 8.27 -17.21
C VAL A 13 -23.02 7.03 -17.20
N TRP A 14 -24.31 7.30 -17.07
CA TRP A 14 -25.42 6.36 -17.19
C TRP A 14 -26.23 6.64 -18.46
N VAL A 15 -26.61 5.57 -19.15
CA VAL A 15 -27.44 5.60 -20.36
C VAL A 15 -28.59 4.60 -20.19
N GLU A 16 -29.77 4.95 -20.70
CA GLU A 16 -30.94 4.07 -20.69
C GLU A 16 -30.74 2.90 -21.66
N ASP A 17 -31.14 1.69 -21.26
CA ASP A 17 -30.98 0.45 -22.04
C ASP A 17 -32.21 -0.44 -21.85
N ALA A 18 -32.77 -0.96 -22.94
CA ALA A 18 -34.04 -1.70 -22.91
C ALA A 18 -33.96 -3.04 -22.14
N ASP A 19 -32.77 -3.65 -22.03
CA ASP A 19 -32.57 -4.94 -21.38
C ASP A 19 -32.28 -4.78 -19.87
N VAL A 20 -31.54 -3.73 -19.49
CA VAL A 20 -30.96 -3.53 -18.14
C VAL A 20 -31.55 -2.31 -17.42
N ALA A 21 -32.46 -1.56 -18.05
CA ALA A 21 -32.94 -0.22 -17.69
C ALA A 21 -31.85 0.87 -17.71
N TRP A 22 -30.75 0.68 -16.98
CA TRP A 22 -29.62 1.61 -16.93
C TRP A 22 -28.28 0.87 -17.00
N ILE A 23 -27.43 1.27 -17.95
CA ILE A 23 -26.05 0.78 -18.11
C ILE A 23 -25.05 1.90 -17.86
N ASP A 24 -23.89 1.58 -17.28
CA ASP A 24 -22.78 2.52 -17.16
C ASP A 24 -21.86 2.48 -18.38
N GLY A 25 -21.24 3.62 -18.66
CA GLY A 25 -20.30 3.79 -19.76
C GLY A 25 -19.38 4.99 -19.57
N LEU A 26 -18.47 5.17 -20.53
CA LEU A 26 -17.50 6.25 -20.58
C LEU A 26 -17.69 7.06 -21.87
N VAL A 27 -17.72 8.38 -21.76
CA VAL A 27 -17.83 9.31 -22.90
C VAL A 27 -16.52 9.28 -23.67
N GLU A 28 -16.54 8.81 -24.92
CA GLU A 28 -15.38 8.82 -25.82
C GLU A 28 -15.34 10.09 -26.68
N GLU A 29 -16.49 10.54 -27.19
CA GLU A 29 -16.59 11.74 -28.04
C GLU A 29 -17.81 12.59 -27.66
N VAL A 30 -17.70 13.90 -27.87
CA VAL A 30 -18.73 14.91 -27.57
C VAL A 30 -18.98 15.73 -28.83
N HIS A 31 -20.14 15.52 -29.46
CA HIS A 31 -20.55 16.17 -30.71
C HIS A 31 -21.71 17.14 -30.44
N GLY A 32 -21.40 18.24 -29.76
CA GLY A 32 -22.39 19.24 -29.36
C GLY A 32 -23.34 18.71 -28.29
N ASP A 33 -24.61 18.49 -28.66
CA ASP A 33 -25.64 17.93 -27.78
C ASP A 33 -25.71 16.38 -27.83
N GLU A 34 -24.88 15.72 -28.65
CA GLU A 34 -24.76 14.25 -28.69
C GLU A 34 -23.45 13.75 -28.04
N LEU A 35 -23.56 12.66 -27.28
CA LEU A 35 -22.45 11.98 -26.61
C LEU A 35 -22.30 10.57 -27.20
N ILE A 36 -21.10 10.21 -27.64
CA ILE A 36 -20.77 8.83 -28.01
C ILE A 36 -20.17 8.14 -26.78
N ILE A 37 -20.89 7.15 -26.26
CA ILE A 37 -20.63 6.51 -24.98
C ILE A 37 -20.28 5.04 -25.23
N ASN A 38 -19.13 4.60 -24.72
CA ASN A 38 -18.71 3.21 -24.75
C ASN A 38 -19.10 2.56 -23.41
N CYS A 39 -20.09 1.67 -23.44
CA CYS A 39 -20.67 1.08 -22.24
C CYS A 39 -19.85 -0.11 -21.73
N THR A 40 -19.96 -0.41 -20.43
CA THR A 40 -19.23 -1.52 -19.77
C THR A 40 -19.57 -2.90 -20.38
N SER A 41 -20.67 -3.00 -21.13
CA SER A 41 -21.10 -4.18 -21.92
C SER A 41 -20.41 -4.32 -23.29
N GLY A 42 -19.63 -3.33 -23.74
CA GLY A 42 -19.08 -3.26 -25.09
C GLY A 42 -20.06 -2.75 -26.16
N LYS A 43 -21.33 -2.48 -25.81
CA LYS A 43 -22.23 -1.68 -26.67
C LYS A 43 -21.66 -0.25 -26.75
N LYS A 44 -21.54 0.32 -27.95
CA LYS A 44 -21.44 1.79 -28.12
C LYS A 44 -22.83 2.36 -28.32
N VAL A 45 -23.16 3.44 -27.63
CA VAL A 45 -24.46 4.11 -27.69
C VAL A 45 -24.25 5.61 -27.91
N THR A 46 -24.94 6.17 -28.91
CA THR A 46 -25.05 7.63 -29.07
C THR A 46 -26.29 8.10 -28.33
N ALA A 47 -26.13 9.04 -27.39
CA ALA A 47 -27.23 9.55 -26.56
C ALA A 47 -27.16 11.07 -26.46
N ASN A 48 -28.32 11.73 -26.37
CA ASN A 48 -28.37 13.18 -26.21
C ASN A 48 -28.00 13.59 -24.77
N VAL A 49 -27.29 14.71 -24.58
CA VAL A 49 -26.88 15.25 -23.27
C VAL A 49 -28.02 15.35 -22.24
N SER A 50 -29.27 15.52 -22.67
CA SER A 50 -30.45 15.54 -21.79
C SER A 50 -30.86 14.16 -21.23
N SER A 51 -30.52 13.07 -21.94
CA SER A 51 -30.86 11.67 -21.60
C SER A 51 -29.79 10.94 -20.78
N VAL A 52 -28.68 11.61 -20.47
CA VAL A 52 -27.48 11.02 -19.87
C VAL A 52 -27.25 11.56 -18.47
N TYR A 53 -27.11 10.67 -17.48
CA TYR A 53 -26.88 11.05 -16.08
C TYR A 53 -25.41 10.84 -15.68
N PRO A 54 -24.82 11.72 -14.85
CA PRO A 54 -23.45 11.54 -14.38
C PRO A 54 -23.34 10.33 -13.44
N LYS A 55 -22.26 9.56 -13.57
CA LYS A 55 -21.96 8.44 -12.66
C LYS A 55 -20.91 8.88 -11.65
N ASP A 56 -21.26 8.76 -10.37
CA ASP A 56 -20.32 8.91 -9.26
C ASP A 56 -19.29 7.75 -9.29
N VAL A 57 -18.02 8.10 -9.15
CA VAL A 57 -16.85 7.21 -9.22
C VAL A 57 -16.27 6.92 -7.83
N GLU A 58 -16.60 7.72 -6.81
CA GLU A 58 -16.14 7.55 -5.42
C GLU A 58 -17.08 6.66 -4.57
N VAL A 59 -18.26 6.29 -5.07
CA VAL A 59 -19.24 5.45 -4.34
C VAL A 59 -18.58 4.21 -3.73
N LYS A 60 -18.67 4.06 -2.41
CA LYS A 60 -18.20 2.87 -1.68
C LYS A 60 -18.84 1.61 -2.27
N ARG A 61 -18.08 0.51 -2.38
CA ARG A 61 -18.58 -0.76 -2.94
C ARG A 61 -19.77 -1.36 -2.18
N CYS A 62 -19.96 -1.00 -0.92
CA CYS A 62 -21.11 -1.38 -0.08
C CYS A 62 -22.34 -0.46 -0.24
N GLY A 63 -22.29 0.53 -1.14
CA GLY A 63 -23.32 1.55 -1.24
C GLY A 63 -23.29 2.55 -0.09
N VAL A 64 -24.43 3.19 0.17
CA VAL A 64 -24.64 4.21 1.20
C VAL A 64 -25.97 3.96 1.90
N GLU A 65 -25.98 4.10 3.22
CA GLU A 65 -27.12 3.77 4.09
C GLU A 65 -28.31 4.72 3.94
N ASP A 66 -28.07 6.01 3.76
CA ASP A 66 -29.09 6.99 3.33
C ASP A 66 -28.72 7.54 1.95
N MET A 67 -29.68 7.47 1.02
CA MET A 67 -29.49 7.93 -0.35
C MET A 67 -29.40 9.47 -0.48
N THR A 68 -29.83 10.26 0.51
CA THR A 68 -29.57 11.72 0.51
C THR A 68 -28.06 12.06 0.49
N ARG A 69 -27.22 11.13 0.97
CA ARG A 69 -25.76 11.27 1.03
C ARG A 69 -25.07 10.95 -0.31
N LEU A 70 -25.79 10.53 -1.36
CA LEU A 70 -25.25 10.31 -2.71
C LEU A 70 -24.87 11.65 -3.37
N ALA A 71 -23.71 11.71 -4.06
CA ALA A 71 -23.26 12.94 -4.72
C ALA A 71 -24.17 13.35 -5.91
N TYR A 72 -24.77 12.35 -6.56
CA TYR A 72 -25.82 12.54 -7.56
C TYR A 72 -27.06 11.72 -7.18
N LEU A 73 -28.06 12.39 -6.60
CA LEU A 73 -29.34 11.79 -6.26
C LEU A 73 -30.25 11.80 -7.51
N HIS A 74 -30.19 10.71 -8.28
CA HIS A 74 -31.00 10.48 -9.48
C HIS A 74 -31.36 8.99 -9.62
N GLU A 75 -32.26 8.67 -10.54
CA GLU A 75 -32.84 7.35 -10.72
C GLU A 75 -31.81 6.20 -10.87
N PRO A 76 -30.82 6.24 -11.79
CA PRO A 76 -29.80 5.20 -11.87
C PRO A 76 -28.89 5.11 -10.62
N GLY A 77 -28.66 6.22 -9.92
CA GLY A 77 -27.91 6.25 -8.65
C GLY A 77 -28.62 5.49 -7.53
N VAL A 78 -29.92 5.75 -7.37
CA VAL A 78 -30.83 5.05 -6.44
C VAL A 78 -30.85 3.55 -6.74
N LEU A 79 -31.08 3.18 -8.00
CA LEU A 79 -31.17 1.79 -8.44
C LEU A 79 -29.84 1.03 -8.19
N ARG A 80 -28.69 1.65 -8.48
CA ARG A 80 -27.37 1.06 -8.19
C ARG A 80 -27.13 0.90 -6.69
N ASN A 81 -27.53 1.87 -5.87
CA ASN A 81 -27.32 1.79 -4.42
C ASN A 81 -28.08 0.59 -3.82
N LEU A 82 -29.38 0.51 -4.10
CA LEU A 82 -30.24 -0.59 -3.64
C LEU A 82 -29.75 -1.95 -4.16
N LYS A 83 -29.34 -2.04 -5.43
CA LYS A 83 -28.76 -3.28 -5.99
C LYS A 83 -27.46 -3.69 -5.32
N SER A 84 -26.60 -2.73 -4.98
CA SER A 84 -25.31 -2.99 -4.32
C SER A 84 -25.49 -3.46 -2.87
N ARG A 85 -26.41 -2.82 -2.13
CA ARG A 85 -26.76 -3.21 -0.75
C ARG A 85 -27.48 -4.58 -0.72
N TYR A 86 -28.48 -4.79 -1.57
CA TYR A 86 -29.15 -6.10 -1.70
C TYR A 86 -28.18 -7.25 -2.01
N GLY A 87 -27.17 -7.01 -2.86
CA GLY A 87 -26.10 -7.97 -3.16
C GLY A 87 -25.19 -8.34 -1.98
N MET A 88 -25.27 -7.62 -0.85
CA MET A 88 -24.58 -7.93 0.41
C MET A 88 -25.53 -8.47 1.50
N ASN A 89 -26.82 -8.68 1.19
CA ASN A 89 -27.94 -8.92 2.12
C ASN A 89 -28.30 -7.71 3.00
N GLU A 90 -27.79 -6.51 2.69
CA GLU A 90 -28.20 -5.25 3.30
C GLU A 90 -29.56 -4.82 2.72
N ILE A 91 -30.65 -5.39 3.25
CA ILE A 91 -32.00 -5.23 2.69
C ILE A 91 -32.67 -3.88 2.97
N TYR A 92 -32.19 -3.13 3.97
CA TYR A 92 -32.77 -1.87 4.43
C TYR A 92 -31.92 -0.67 3.99
N THR A 93 -32.55 0.43 3.57
CA THR A 93 -31.85 1.66 3.14
C THR A 93 -32.74 2.87 3.41
N TYR A 94 -32.19 3.96 3.96
CA TYR A 94 -32.90 5.21 4.17
C TYR A 94 -32.97 6.08 2.89
N THR A 95 -33.95 6.98 2.89
CA THR A 95 -34.07 8.11 1.96
C THR A 95 -34.61 9.28 2.77
N GLY A 96 -33.72 9.93 3.51
CA GLY A 96 -34.09 10.83 4.60
C GLY A 96 -34.92 10.09 5.67
N ASN A 97 -36.12 10.60 5.98
CA ASN A 97 -37.03 9.98 6.95
C ASN A 97 -37.77 8.72 6.44
N ILE A 98 -37.58 8.33 5.17
CA ILE A 98 -38.24 7.16 4.56
C ILE A 98 -37.34 5.93 4.70
N LEU A 99 -37.90 4.78 5.10
CA LEU A 99 -37.20 3.49 5.10
C LEU A 99 -37.62 2.66 3.88
N ILE A 100 -36.65 2.27 3.05
CA ILE A 100 -36.83 1.31 1.96
C ILE A 100 -36.42 -0.08 2.45
N ALA A 101 -37.22 -1.10 2.12
CA ALA A 101 -36.99 -2.50 2.44
C ALA A 101 -37.10 -3.37 1.20
N VAL A 102 -36.03 -4.08 0.82
CA VAL A 102 -36.01 -4.96 -0.36
C VAL A 102 -36.13 -6.42 0.07
N ASN A 103 -37.20 -7.11 -0.34
CA ASN A 103 -37.51 -8.47 0.14
C ASN A 103 -36.37 -9.47 -0.16
N PRO A 104 -35.71 -10.07 0.85
CA PRO A 104 -34.62 -11.02 0.63
C PRO A 104 -35.04 -12.34 -0.02
N PHE A 105 -36.33 -12.75 0.08
CA PHE A 105 -36.81 -14.11 -0.20
C PHE A 105 -36.06 -15.24 0.52
N GLN A 106 -35.39 -14.90 1.64
CA GLN A 106 -34.71 -15.84 2.54
C GLN A 106 -34.76 -15.27 3.98
N ARG A 107 -34.72 -16.15 5.00
CA ARG A 107 -34.67 -15.71 6.40
C ARG A 107 -33.28 -15.18 6.73
N LEU A 108 -33.20 -14.02 7.39
CA LEU A 108 -31.96 -13.39 7.86
C LEU A 108 -32.03 -13.22 9.40
N PRO A 109 -31.81 -14.28 10.20
CA PRO A 109 -32.11 -14.25 11.65
C PRO A 109 -31.33 -13.17 12.40
N HIS A 110 -30.09 -12.91 12.00
CA HIS A 110 -29.19 -11.95 12.64
C HIS A 110 -29.72 -10.50 12.67
N LEU A 111 -30.69 -10.14 11.82
CA LEU A 111 -31.32 -8.81 11.83
C LEU A 111 -32.39 -8.64 12.92
N TYR A 112 -33.02 -9.74 13.35
CA TYR A 112 -34.27 -9.72 14.14
C TYR A 112 -34.15 -10.40 15.52
N ASN A 113 -32.92 -10.71 15.95
CA ASN A 113 -32.64 -11.24 17.29
C ASN A 113 -32.89 -10.19 18.39
N ASP A 114 -33.17 -10.63 19.62
CA ASP A 114 -33.42 -9.74 20.77
C ASP A 114 -32.25 -8.79 21.07
N HIS A 115 -31.01 -9.23 20.82
CA HIS A 115 -29.82 -8.38 20.88
C HIS A 115 -29.89 -7.17 19.94
N MET A 116 -30.49 -7.30 18.75
CA MET A 116 -30.70 -6.17 17.86
C MET A 116 -31.75 -5.22 18.44
N MET A 117 -32.82 -5.74 19.06
CA MET A 117 -33.84 -4.91 19.69
C MET A 117 -33.27 -4.09 20.87
N GLU A 118 -32.41 -4.67 21.71
CA GLU A 118 -31.74 -3.92 22.79
C GLU A 118 -30.70 -2.91 22.28
N MET A 119 -30.06 -3.13 21.11
CA MET A 119 -29.16 -2.13 20.51
C MET A 119 -29.87 -0.91 19.91
N TYR A 120 -31.05 -1.10 19.29
CA TYR A 120 -31.80 0.02 18.69
C TYR A 120 -32.57 0.88 19.72
N LYS A 121 -32.67 0.38 20.95
CA LYS A 121 -33.43 0.95 22.08
C LYS A 121 -32.88 2.32 22.50
N GLY A 122 -33.55 3.38 22.06
CA GLY A 122 -33.19 4.76 22.37
C GLY A 122 -32.05 5.37 21.54
N ALA A 123 -31.44 4.62 20.61
CA ALA A 123 -30.39 5.13 19.70
C ALA A 123 -30.95 6.18 18.73
N GLU A 124 -30.17 7.17 18.28
CA GLU A 124 -30.70 8.21 17.40
C GLU A 124 -30.96 7.73 15.96
N PHE A 125 -31.96 8.33 15.30
CA PHE A 125 -32.39 7.90 13.98
C PHE A 125 -31.32 8.28 12.93
N GLY A 126 -30.61 7.27 12.42
CA GLY A 126 -29.48 7.45 11.50
C GLY A 126 -28.10 7.39 12.17
N GLU A 127 -28.03 7.20 13.49
CA GLU A 127 -26.80 6.84 14.21
C GLU A 127 -26.40 5.38 13.91
N LEU A 128 -27.37 4.47 14.01
CA LEU A 128 -27.25 3.06 13.65
C LEU A 128 -27.70 2.80 12.20
N SER A 129 -27.26 1.66 11.65
CA SER A 129 -27.59 1.18 10.31
C SER A 129 -29.12 1.13 10.05
N PRO A 130 -29.58 1.26 8.79
CA PRO A 130 -31.01 1.31 8.48
C PRO A 130 -31.78 0.06 8.95
N HIS A 131 -32.82 0.24 9.77
CA HIS A 131 -33.63 -0.88 10.28
C HIS A 131 -35.05 -0.44 10.68
N PRO A 132 -36.08 -1.33 10.58
CA PRO A 132 -37.43 -1.02 11.05
C PRO A 132 -37.49 -0.69 12.55
N PHE A 133 -36.59 -1.29 13.35
CA PHE A 133 -36.50 -1.02 14.79
C PHE A 133 -36.19 0.45 15.08
N ALA A 134 -35.31 1.10 14.32
CA ALA A 134 -35.04 2.54 14.47
C ALA A 134 -36.27 3.42 14.14
N MET A 135 -37.13 2.98 13.22
CA MET A 135 -38.38 3.69 12.89
C MET A 135 -39.44 3.49 13.99
N ALA A 136 -39.59 2.28 14.51
CA ALA A 136 -40.48 1.98 15.64
C ALA A 136 -40.03 2.69 16.93
N ASP A 137 -38.73 2.71 17.21
CA ASP A 137 -38.13 3.41 18.35
C ASP A 137 -38.32 4.93 18.26
N ARG A 138 -38.09 5.52 17.07
CA ARG A 138 -38.36 6.93 16.79
C ARG A 138 -39.84 7.25 17.03
N ALA A 139 -40.77 6.48 16.49
CA ALA A 139 -42.20 6.69 16.72
C ALA A 139 -42.54 6.62 18.22
N TYR A 140 -42.06 5.59 18.92
CA TYR A 140 -42.29 5.44 20.36
C TYR A 140 -41.74 6.62 21.18
N ARG A 141 -40.50 7.08 20.92
CA ARG A 141 -39.94 8.26 21.59
C ARG A 141 -40.66 9.56 21.24
N LEU A 142 -41.09 9.76 19.99
CA LEU A 142 -41.87 10.95 19.62
C LEU A 142 -43.21 10.99 20.36
N MET A 143 -43.91 9.85 20.45
CA MET A 143 -45.13 9.71 21.23
C MET A 143 -44.91 10.06 22.72
N MET A 144 -43.86 9.53 23.34
CA MET A 144 -43.56 9.78 24.75
C MET A 144 -43.07 11.21 25.03
N ASN A 145 -42.31 11.82 24.12
CA ASN A 145 -41.72 13.15 24.31
C ASN A 145 -42.70 14.29 24.01
N TYR A 146 -43.58 14.12 23.01
CA TYR A 146 -44.48 15.18 22.53
C TYR A 146 -45.96 14.93 22.84
N GLY A 147 -46.32 13.74 23.31
CA GLY A 147 -47.72 13.36 23.57
C GLY A 147 -48.57 13.21 22.30
N THR A 148 -47.94 13.12 21.12
CA THR A 148 -48.62 13.01 19.83
C THR A 148 -48.69 11.56 19.37
N SER A 149 -49.88 11.11 18.95
CA SER A 149 -50.03 9.78 18.35
C SER A 149 -49.33 9.68 16.99
N GLN A 150 -48.92 8.48 16.62
CA GLN A 150 -48.03 8.21 15.48
C GLN A 150 -48.68 7.21 14.52
N ALA A 151 -48.28 7.24 13.25
CA ALA A 151 -48.63 6.21 12.28
C ALA A 151 -47.39 5.73 11.52
N ILE A 152 -47.25 4.42 11.29
CA ILE A 152 -46.21 3.83 10.43
C ILE A 152 -46.89 3.23 9.21
N LEU A 153 -46.68 3.84 8.04
CA LEU A 153 -47.34 3.49 6.79
C LEU A 153 -46.44 2.53 5.99
N VAL A 154 -46.79 1.24 6.00
CA VAL A 154 -46.08 0.17 5.31
C VAL A 154 -46.77 -0.07 3.95
N SER A 155 -46.07 0.25 2.87
CA SER A 155 -46.63 0.25 1.52
C SER A 155 -45.68 -0.38 0.49
N GLY A 156 -46.22 -0.86 -0.63
CA GLY A 156 -45.48 -1.57 -1.67
C GLY A 156 -46.33 -2.62 -2.38
N GLU A 157 -45.79 -3.24 -3.43
CA GLU A 157 -46.50 -4.25 -4.22
C GLU A 157 -46.91 -5.50 -3.40
N SER A 158 -47.77 -6.33 -3.99
CA SER A 158 -48.08 -7.65 -3.42
C SER A 158 -46.87 -8.58 -3.52
N GLY A 159 -46.54 -9.27 -2.43
CA GLY A 159 -45.30 -10.05 -2.27
C GLY A 159 -44.04 -9.24 -1.92
N ALA A 160 -44.13 -7.91 -1.73
CA ALA A 160 -42.98 -7.07 -1.38
C ALA A 160 -42.50 -7.18 0.09
N GLY A 161 -43.18 -7.95 0.95
CA GLY A 161 -42.78 -8.14 2.36
C GLY A 161 -43.38 -7.17 3.37
N LYS A 162 -44.51 -6.51 3.04
CA LYS A 162 -45.22 -5.57 3.95
C LYS A 162 -45.58 -6.22 5.29
N THR A 163 -46.30 -7.34 5.26
CA THR A 163 -46.85 -7.98 6.47
C THR A 163 -45.76 -8.53 7.41
N GLU A 164 -44.64 -9.03 6.87
CA GLU A 164 -43.45 -9.35 7.66
C GLU A 164 -42.79 -8.10 8.25
N SER A 165 -42.75 -6.98 7.52
CA SER A 165 -42.25 -5.70 8.04
C SER A 165 -43.14 -5.17 9.18
N THR A 166 -44.46 -5.23 9.01
CA THR A 166 -45.46 -4.96 10.06
C THR A 166 -45.23 -5.84 11.28
N LYS A 167 -45.00 -7.14 11.10
CA LYS A 167 -44.70 -8.09 12.19
C LYS A 167 -43.45 -7.70 12.98
N MET A 168 -42.36 -7.30 12.30
CA MET A 168 -41.13 -6.84 12.97
C MET A 168 -41.33 -5.52 13.73
N LEU A 169 -42.07 -4.55 13.16
CA LEU A 169 -42.43 -3.30 13.83
C LEU A 169 -43.25 -3.58 15.10
N MET A 170 -44.26 -4.43 15.00
CA MET A 170 -45.15 -4.81 16.11
C MET A 170 -44.40 -5.57 17.22
N GLN A 171 -43.44 -6.44 16.87
CA GLN A 171 -42.58 -7.13 17.83
C GLN A 171 -41.72 -6.13 18.62
N TYR A 172 -41.14 -5.12 17.96
CA TYR A 172 -40.35 -4.09 18.62
C TYR A 172 -41.19 -3.17 19.53
N LEU A 173 -42.35 -2.72 19.05
CA LEU A 173 -43.25 -1.87 19.84
C LEU A 173 -43.80 -2.62 21.07
N ALA A 174 -44.03 -3.93 20.97
CA ALA A 174 -44.40 -4.77 22.11
C ALA A 174 -43.26 -4.92 23.14
N PHE A 175 -42.03 -5.11 22.67
CA PHE A 175 -40.83 -5.15 23.50
C PHE A 175 -40.62 -3.84 24.28
N MET A 176 -40.79 -2.69 23.63
CA MET A 176 -40.78 -1.37 24.29
C MET A 176 -41.95 -1.19 25.26
N GLY A 177 -43.14 -1.69 24.90
CA GLY A 177 -44.38 -1.58 25.66
C GLY A 177 -44.47 -2.40 26.96
N GLY A 178 -43.44 -3.16 27.31
CA GLY A 178 -43.18 -3.60 28.70
C GLY A 178 -44.19 -4.55 29.34
N LYS A 179 -44.85 -5.43 28.56
CA LYS A 179 -45.87 -6.38 29.05
C LYS A 179 -45.38 -7.84 28.95
N VAL A 180 -44.66 -8.30 29.97
CA VAL A 180 -44.29 -9.72 30.17
C VAL A 180 -44.88 -10.18 31.50
N GLU A 181 -46.16 -10.58 31.50
CA GLU A 181 -46.84 -11.17 32.65
C GLU A 181 -46.98 -12.68 32.51
N SER A 182 -47.13 -13.36 33.66
CA SER A 182 -46.89 -14.80 33.83
C SER A 182 -47.93 -15.74 33.21
N ASP A 183 -48.96 -15.23 32.52
CA ASP A 183 -50.20 -15.96 32.21
C ASP A 183 -50.41 -16.23 30.71
N GLY A 184 -49.33 -16.58 30.00
CA GLY A 184 -49.35 -17.28 28.70
C GLY A 184 -49.99 -16.59 27.48
N ARG A 185 -50.58 -15.39 27.63
CA ARG A 185 -51.28 -14.66 26.57
C ARG A 185 -50.92 -13.18 26.61
N SER A 186 -49.83 -12.78 25.96
CA SER A 186 -49.51 -11.36 25.80
C SER A 186 -50.40 -10.72 24.73
N VAL A 187 -50.72 -9.43 24.89
CA VAL A 187 -51.46 -8.63 23.88
C VAL A 187 -50.73 -8.70 22.52
N GLN A 188 -49.39 -8.69 22.54
CA GLN A 188 -48.54 -8.93 21.37
C GLN A 188 -48.88 -10.26 20.68
N GLN A 189 -48.93 -11.37 21.43
CA GLN A 189 -49.22 -12.67 20.86
C GLN A 189 -50.65 -12.72 20.31
N GLN A 190 -51.65 -12.16 20.99
CA GLN A 190 -53.03 -12.10 20.47
C GLN A 190 -53.11 -11.30 19.15
N VAL A 191 -52.42 -10.15 19.06
CA VAL A 191 -52.36 -9.36 17.82
C VAL A 191 -51.61 -10.10 16.71
N LEU A 192 -50.55 -10.86 17.03
CA LEU A 192 -49.81 -11.66 16.06
C LEU A 192 -50.62 -12.87 15.55
N GLU A 193 -51.27 -13.61 16.44
CA GLU A 193 -52.11 -14.77 16.11
C GLU A 193 -53.46 -14.38 15.48
N SER A 194 -53.85 -13.09 15.54
CA SER A 194 -54.97 -12.58 14.73
C SER A 194 -54.70 -12.61 13.22
N ASN A 195 -53.43 -12.63 12.78
CA ASN A 195 -53.09 -12.58 11.36
C ASN A 195 -53.54 -13.84 10.61
N PRO A 196 -53.23 -15.09 11.02
CA PRO A 196 -53.78 -16.30 10.38
C PRO A 196 -55.30 -16.29 10.20
N VAL A 197 -56.07 -15.72 11.13
CA VAL A 197 -57.53 -15.59 11.02
C VAL A 197 -57.91 -14.55 9.97
N LEU A 198 -57.30 -13.37 10.00
CA LEU A 198 -57.57 -12.31 9.03
C LEU A 198 -57.05 -12.62 7.61
N GLU A 199 -55.98 -13.41 7.49
CA GLU A 199 -55.45 -13.88 6.20
C GLU A 199 -56.35 -14.97 5.61
N ALA A 200 -56.84 -15.92 6.41
CA ALA A 200 -57.79 -16.92 5.94
C ALA A 200 -59.06 -16.31 5.33
N PHE A 201 -59.61 -15.26 5.96
CA PHE A 201 -60.87 -14.62 5.55
C PHE A 201 -60.70 -13.36 4.68
N GLY A 202 -59.50 -12.79 4.59
CA GLY A 202 -59.23 -11.52 3.89
C GLY A 202 -58.14 -11.56 2.81
N ASN A 203 -57.35 -12.63 2.73
CA ASN A 203 -56.38 -12.82 1.65
C ASN A 203 -56.91 -13.82 0.60
N ALA A 204 -56.39 -13.71 -0.62
CA ALA A 204 -56.65 -14.63 -1.72
C ALA A 204 -55.43 -14.73 -2.64
N LYS A 205 -55.43 -15.75 -3.53
CA LYS A 205 -54.45 -15.85 -4.61
C LYS A 205 -54.80 -14.88 -5.74
N THR A 206 -53.86 -14.01 -6.13
CA THR A 206 -53.97 -13.14 -7.31
C THR A 206 -52.94 -13.51 -8.37
N VAL A 207 -53.01 -12.88 -9.55
CA VAL A 207 -52.05 -13.11 -10.66
C VAL A 207 -50.58 -12.87 -10.26
N ARG A 208 -50.30 -12.01 -9.27
CA ARG A 208 -48.92 -11.65 -8.84
C ARG A 208 -48.43 -12.30 -7.53
N ASN A 209 -49.32 -12.90 -6.72
CA ASN A 209 -48.99 -13.41 -5.38
C ASN A 209 -50.00 -14.49 -4.91
N ASN A 210 -49.50 -15.57 -4.29
CA ASN A 210 -50.33 -16.68 -3.78
C ASN A 210 -51.13 -16.36 -2.51
N ASN A 211 -50.63 -15.45 -1.67
CA ASN A 211 -51.30 -15.00 -0.44
C ASN A 211 -51.33 -13.46 -0.42
N SER A 212 -52.34 -12.88 -1.06
CA SER A 212 -52.47 -11.43 -1.26
C SER A 212 -53.67 -10.88 -0.50
N SER A 213 -53.43 -9.95 0.43
CA SER A 213 -54.50 -9.23 1.14
C SER A 213 -55.39 -8.44 0.18
N ARG A 214 -56.71 -8.65 0.29
CA ARG A 214 -57.76 -7.97 -0.46
C ARG A 214 -58.63 -7.10 0.47
N PHE A 215 -57.98 -6.53 1.48
CA PHE A 215 -58.45 -5.50 2.41
C PHE A 215 -57.22 -4.70 2.90
N GLY A 216 -57.44 -3.49 3.40
CA GLY A 216 -56.44 -2.70 4.13
C GLY A 216 -56.58 -2.91 5.64
N LYS A 217 -55.46 -3.00 6.35
CA LYS A 217 -55.41 -3.28 7.80
C LYS A 217 -54.62 -2.18 8.53
N PHE A 218 -55.28 -1.47 9.44
CA PHE A 218 -54.65 -0.53 10.35
C PHE A 218 -54.65 -1.12 11.76
N VAL A 219 -53.48 -1.34 12.33
CA VAL A 219 -53.31 -1.93 13.67
C VAL A 219 -52.88 -0.84 14.64
N GLU A 220 -53.80 -0.38 15.48
CA GLU A 220 -53.57 0.62 16.53
C GLU A 220 -53.04 -0.08 17.79
N LEU A 221 -51.74 0.07 18.09
CA LEU A 221 -51.25 -0.20 19.45
C LEU A 221 -51.58 0.99 20.34
N GLN A 222 -52.20 0.74 21.49
CA GLN A 222 -52.67 1.78 22.41
C GLN A 222 -51.85 1.75 23.69
N PHE A 223 -51.40 2.92 24.13
CA PHE A 223 -50.46 3.07 25.24
C PHE A 223 -51.06 3.86 26.40
N ASP A 224 -50.60 3.55 27.61
CA ASP A 224 -50.86 4.35 28.81
C ASP A 224 -49.92 5.58 28.88
N GLN A 225 -50.11 6.43 29.89
CA GLN A 225 -49.29 7.63 30.09
C GLN A 225 -47.82 7.32 30.49
N ASN A 226 -47.49 6.05 30.75
CA ASN A 226 -46.16 5.57 31.10
C ASN A 226 -45.45 4.88 29.91
N GLY A 227 -46.11 4.77 28.75
CA GLY A 227 -45.59 4.08 27.56
C GLY A 227 -45.81 2.57 27.56
N LYS A 228 -46.59 2.01 28.48
CA LYS A 228 -46.97 0.59 28.46
C LYS A 228 -48.17 0.36 27.56
N ILE A 229 -48.24 -0.81 26.91
CA ILE A 229 -49.41 -1.16 26.09
C ILE A 229 -50.63 -1.38 27.00
N SER A 230 -51.63 -0.50 26.90
CA SER A 230 -52.92 -0.68 27.58
C SER A 230 -53.76 -1.72 26.83
N GLY A 231 -53.92 -1.52 25.52
CA GLY A 231 -54.68 -2.40 24.62
C GLY A 231 -54.23 -2.28 23.16
N ALA A 232 -55.00 -2.87 22.24
CA ALA A 232 -54.82 -2.65 20.81
C ALA A 232 -56.14 -2.85 20.03
N ALA A 233 -56.23 -2.29 18.83
CA ALA A 233 -57.38 -2.41 17.94
C ALA A 233 -56.95 -2.59 16.48
N ILE A 234 -57.72 -3.37 15.73
CA ILE A 234 -57.54 -3.58 14.29
C ILE A 234 -58.74 -2.93 13.58
N ARG A 235 -58.46 -1.94 12.74
CA ARG A 235 -59.45 -1.37 11.81
C ARG A 235 -59.19 -1.94 10.42
N THR A 236 -60.19 -2.62 9.87
CA THR A 236 -60.17 -3.11 8.50
C THR A 236 -60.95 -2.18 7.58
N TYR A 237 -60.42 -1.96 6.39
CA TYR A 237 -61.03 -1.12 5.38
C TYR A 237 -60.99 -1.83 4.03
N LEU A 238 -61.88 -1.45 3.10
CA LEU A 238 -61.71 -1.71 1.66
C LEU A 238 -61.65 -3.22 1.29
N LEU A 239 -62.48 -4.06 1.94
CA LEU A 239 -62.62 -5.49 1.62
C LEU A 239 -63.22 -5.69 0.21
N GLU A 240 -62.58 -6.51 -0.62
CA GLU A 240 -62.97 -6.83 -2.00
C GLU A 240 -64.21 -7.75 -2.10
N ARG A 241 -65.37 -7.26 -1.63
CA ARG A 241 -66.63 -8.02 -1.56
C ARG A 241 -67.00 -8.78 -2.85
N SER A 242 -66.69 -8.25 -4.03
CA SER A 242 -66.96 -8.91 -5.32
C SER A 242 -66.31 -10.29 -5.46
N ARG A 243 -65.13 -10.52 -4.86
CA ARG A 243 -64.39 -11.78 -4.93
C ARG A 243 -65.16 -12.99 -4.40
N VAL A 244 -66.09 -12.76 -3.45
CA VAL A 244 -66.93 -13.82 -2.87
C VAL A 244 -67.73 -14.54 -3.95
N CYS A 245 -68.19 -13.83 -4.99
CA CYS A 245 -69.07 -14.38 -6.03
C CYS A 245 -68.43 -14.39 -7.44
N GLN A 246 -67.40 -13.58 -7.70
CA GLN A 246 -66.79 -13.42 -9.03
C GLN A 246 -65.25 -13.53 -8.97
N ILE A 247 -64.68 -14.43 -9.79
CA ILE A 247 -63.23 -14.70 -9.84
C ILE A 247 -62.74 -14.70 -11.30
N SER A 248 -61.59 -14.09 -11.55
CA SER A 248 -60.90 -14.15 -12.83
C SER A 248 -59.86 -15.29 -12.84
N ASP A 249 -59.72 -16.02 -13.95
CA ASP A 249 -58.64 -16.99 -14.10
C ASP A 249 -57.27 -16.28 -14.28
N PRO A 250 -56.17 -16.66 -13.58
CA PRO A 250 -55.99 -17.79 -12.66
C PRO A 250 -55.90 -17.41 -11.16
N GLU A 251 -56.85 -16.64 -10.65
CA GLU A 251 -56.97 -16.25 -9.23
C GLU A 251 -57.76 -17.28 -8.39
N ARG A 252 -57.84 -17.08 -7.07
CA ARG A 252 -58.75 -17.82 -6.15
C ARG A 252 -59.74 -16.89 -5.46
N ASN A 253 -60.78 -17.47 -4.85
CA ASN A 253 -61.56 -16.84 -3.77
C ASN A 253 -60.70 -16.70 -2.49
N TYR A 254 -61.29 -16.22 -1.41
CA TYR A 254 -60.65 -16.19 -0.08
C TYR A 254 -60.24 -17.60 0.40
N HIS A 255 -59.12 -17.69 1.12
CA HIS A 255 -58.54 -18.99 1.51
C HIS A 255 -59.47 -19.86 2.36
N CYS A 256 -60.29 -19.25 3.23
CA CYS A 256 -61.22 -19.94 4.14
C CYS A 256 -62.16 -20.93 3.43
N PHE A 257 -62.58 -20.65 2.19
CA PHE A 257 -63.42 -21.56 1.41
C PHE A 257 -62.67 -22.83 0.97
N TYR A 258 -61.40 -22.69 0.54
CA TYR A 258 -60.56 -23.81 0.13
C TYR A 258 -60.08 -24.62 1.33
N MET A 259 -59.71 -23.95 2.43
CA MET A 259 -59.43 -24.54 3.73
C MET A 259 -60.61 -25.39 4.23
N LEU A 260 -61.84 -24.87 4.15
CA LEU A 260 -63.04 -25.60 4.56
C LEU A 260 -63.37 -26.78 3.61
N CYS A 261 -63.13 -26.64 2.30
CA CYS A 261 -63.20 -27.76 1.36
C CYS A 261 -62.05 -28.79 1.54
N ALA A 262 -61.00 -28.45 2.28
CA ALA A 262 -59.86 -29.30 2.62
C ALA A 262 -59.88 -29.78 4.09
N ALA A 263 -60.92 -29.43 4.84
CA ALA A 263 -61.08 -29.76 6.26
C ALA A 263 -61.18 -31.29 6.53
N PRO A 264 -61.05 -31.73 7.79
CA PRO A 264 -61.27 -33.12 8.18
C PRO A 264 -62.64 -33.65 7.71
N PRO A 265 -62.77 -34.97 7.45
CA PRO A 265 -64.01 -35.55 6.92
C PRO A 265 -65.21 -35.31 7.84
N GLU A 266 -65.00 -35.26 9.16
CA GLU A 266 -66.02 -34.97 10.16
C GLU A 266 -66.68 -33.59 9.94
N ASP A 267 -65.88 -32.52 9.76
CA ASP A 267 -66.38 -31.18 9.46
C ASP A 267 -67.02 -31.13 8.06
N ARG A 268 -66.45 -31.82 7.06
CA ARG A 268 -66.99 -31.82 5.69
C ARG A 268 -68.34 -32.52 5.57
N GLU A 269 -68.53 -33.66 6.24
CA GLU A 269 -69.82 -34.35 6.31
C GLU A 269 -70.85 -33.51 7.08
N ARG A 270 -70.45 -32.94 8.22
CA ARG A 270 -71.29 -32.04 9.05
C ARG A 270 -71.82 -30.84 8.28
N TYR A 271 -71.02 -30.26 7.39
CA TYR A 271 -71.42 -29.13 6.54
C TYR A 271 -71.90 -29.52 5.14
N LYS A 272 -71.98 -30.83 4.82
CA LYS A 272 -72.42 -31.38 3.51
C LYS A 272 -71.56 -30.93 2.31
N LEU A 273 -70.27 -30.68 2.54
CA LEU A 273 -69.33 -30.10 1.58
C LEU A 273 -68.59 -31.15 0.74
N GLY A 274 -68.68 -30.98 -0.59
CA GLY A 274 -67.93 -31.78 -1.57
C GLY A 274 -66.51 -31.28 -1.81
N ASP A 275 -65.95 -31.58 -2.98
CA ASP A 275 -64.69 -30.98 -3.46
C ASP A 275 -64.91 -29.52 -3.93
N ALA A 276 -63.86 -28.69 -3.85
CA ALA A 276 -63.93 -27.28 -4.25
C ALA A 276 -64.34 -27.08 -5.73
N SER A 277 -64.07 -28.04 -6.62
CA SER A 277 -64.52 -28.01 -8.02
C SER A 277 -66.04 -28.03 -8.20
N LEU A 278 -66.81 -28.45 -7.18
CA LEU A 278 -68.27 -28.56 -7.24
C LEU A 278 -69.01 -27.26 -6.90
N PHE A 279 -68.31 -26.21 -6.46
CA PHE A 279 -68.91 -24.95 -6.04
C PHE A 279 -68.71 -23.82 -7.04
N HIS A 280 -69.80 -23.20 -7.49
CA HIS A 280 -69.82 -22.12 -8.47
C HIS A 280 -68.97 -20.90 -8.06
N TYR A 281 -68.88 -20.60 -6.76
CA TYR A 281 -68.03 -19.53 -6.23
C TYR A 281 -66.54 -19.93 -6.10
N LEU A 282 -66.13 -21.14 -6.49
CA LEU A 282 -64.74 -21.62 -6.43
C LEU A 282 -64.20 -22.15 -7.76
N ASN A 283 -65.07 -22.58 -8.68
CA ASN A 283 -64.70 -23.23 -9.95
C ASN A 283 -64.70 -22.32 -11.19
N GLN A 284 -64.87 -21.00 -11.02
CA GLN A 284 -64.78 -20.00 -12.09
C GLN A 284 -63.35 -19.84 -12.66
N SER A 285 -62.33 -20.23 -11.89
CA SER A 285 -60.95 -20.30 -12.36
C SER A 285 -60.47 -21.75 -12.40
N ASN A 286 -59.45 -22.01 -13.22
CA ASN A 286 -58.78 -23.32 -13.29
C ASN A 286 -57.86 -23.58 -12.08
N CYS A 287 -57.77 -22.63 -11.14
CA CYS A 287 -56.76 -22.61 -10.08
C CYS A 287 -57.33 -23.03 -8.71
N ILE A 288 -57.63 -24.31 -8.52
CA ILE A 288 -58.15 -24.80 -7.23
C ILE A 288 -57.04 -24.95 -6.17
N LYS A 289 -55.89 -25.53 -6.54
CA LYS A 289 -54.74 -25.79 -5.62
C LYS A 289 -53.62 -24.77 -5.78
N LEU A 290 -52.75 -24.65 -4.78
CA LEU A 290 -51.55 -23.81 -4.80
C LEU A 290 -50.27 -24.64 -4.68
N ASP A 291 -49.22 -24.21 -5.38
CA ASP A 291 -47.88 -24.73 -5.18
C ASP A 291 -47.31 -24.24 -3.85
N GLY A 292 -46.97 -25.18 -2.96
CA GLY A 292 -46.28 -24.89 -1.70
C GLY A 292 -47.16 -24.49 -0.51
N MET A 293 -48.50 -24.57 -0.63
CA MET A 293 -49.46 -24.37 0.47
C MET A 293 -50.42 -25.56 0.53
N ASP A 294 -50.61 -26.11 1.72
CA ASP A 294 -51.58 -27.19 1.99
C ASP A 294 -52.77 -26.60 2.78
N ASP A 295 -53.85 -26.32 2.06
CA ASP A 295 -55.08 -25.73 2.60
C ASP A 295 -55.67 -26.54 3.79
N SER A 296 -55.36 -27.85 3.92
CA SER A 296 -55.81 -28.68 5.06
C SER A 296 -54.98 -28.42 6.33
N SER A 297 -53.67 -28.22 6.18
CA SER A 297 -52.77 -27.85 7.28
C SER A 297 -53.06 -26.43 7.78
N GLU A 298 -53.38 -25.53 6.84
CA GLU A 298 -53.76 -24.14 7.11
C GLU A 298 -55.10 -24.07 7.85
N TYR A 299 -56.12 -24.87 7.48
CA TYR A 299 -57.38 -24.97 8.22
C TYR A 299 -57.16 -25.27 9.72
N ILE A 300 -56.29 -26.24 10.01
CA ILE A 300 -55.94 -26.63 11.39
C ILE A 300 -55.17 -25.51 12.10
N ALA A 301 -54.32 -24.75 11.40
CA ALA A 301 -53.66 -23.57 11.96
C ALA A 301 -54.66 -22.43 12.26
N THR A 302 -55.61 -22.16 11.36
CA THR A 302 -56.65 -21.14 11.55
C THR A 302 -57.55 -21.46 12.75
N ARG A 303 -57.97 -22.72 12.97
CA ARG A 303 -58.76 -23.07 14.18
C ARG A 303 -57.97 -22.80 15.49
N ARG A 304 -56.69 -23.17 15.55
CA ARG A 304 -55.83 -22.88 16.72
C ARG A 304 -55.65 -21.37 16.94
N ALA A 305 -55.52 -20.60 15.87
CA ALA A 305 -55.44 -19.15 15.95
C ALA A 305 -56.76 -18.54 16.47
N MET A 306 -57.91 -19.06 16.03
CA MET A 306 -59.23 -18.70 16.56
C MET A 306 -59.34 -19.01 18.07
N ASP A 307 -58.86 -20.17 18.55
CA ASP A 307 -58.81 -20.51 19.98
C ASP A 307 -57.98 -19.50 20.79
N ILE A 308 -56.77 -19.15 20.31
CA ILE A 308 -55.86 -18.23 21.00
C ILE A 308 -56.43 -16.81 21.05
N VAL A 309 -57.12 -16.38 20.00
CA VAL A 309 -57.80 -15.07 19.90
C VAL A 309 -59.20 -15.10 20.53
N GLY A 310 -59.56 -16.19 21.24
CA GLY A 310 -60.75 -16.29 22.11
C GLY A 310 -62.08 -16.41 21.38
N ILE A 311 -62.07 -16.94 20.16
CA ILE A 311 -63.24 -17.40 19.43
C ILE A 311 -63.52 -18.85 19.85
N SER A 312 -64.58 -19.06 20.61
CA SER A 312 -64.94 -20.37 21.17
C SER A 312 -65.29 -21.41 20.08
N SER A 313 -65.23 -22.70 20.40
CA SER A 313 -65.55 -23.77 19.42
C SER A 313 -66.96 -23.62 18.83
N ASP A 314 -67.94 -23.18 19.61
CA ASP A 314 -69.31 -22.94 19.13
C ASP A 314 -69.38 -21.75 18.14
N GLU A 315 -68.57 -20.71 18.38
CA GLU A 315 -68.43 -19.57 17.46
C GLU A 315 -67.67 -19.98 16.19
N GLN A 316 -66.58 -20.75 16.29
CA GLN A 316 -65.86 -21.32 15.14
C GLN A 316 -66.80 -22.16 14.27
N ASP A 317 -67.55 -23.06 14.89
CA ASP A 317 -68.49 -23.94 14.20
C ASP A 317 -69.61 -23.14 13.52
N ALA A 318 -70.04 -22.02 14.10
CA ALA A 318 -71.00 -21.10 13.50
C ALA A 318 -70.40 -20.26 12.34
N ILE A 319 -69.16 -19.81 12.46
CA ILE A 319 -68.41 -19.13 11.39
C ILE A 319 -68.31 -20.05 10.18
N PHE A 320 -67.81 -21.28 10.35
CA PHE A 320 -67.66 -22.23 9.24
C PHE A 320 -69.01 -22.70 8.69
N ARG A 321 -70.07 -22.79 9.52
CA ARG A 321 -71.44 -23.02 9.04
C ARG A 321 -71.92 -21.93 8.10
N VAL A 322 -71.64 -20.65 8.39
CA VAL A 322 -71.97 -19.52 7.51
C VAL A 322 -71.15 -19.54 6.23
N VAL A 323 -69.85 -19.87 6.29
CA VAL A 323 -68.99 -20.03 5.10
C VAL A 323 -69.52 -21.16 4.19
N ALA A 324 -69.93 -22.30 4.77
CA ALA A 324 -70.57 -23.40 4.04
C ALA A 324 -71.92 -22.99 3.41
N ALA A 325 -72.74 -22.23 4.13
CA ALA A 325 -74.02 -21.73 3.63
C ALA A 325 -73.84 -20.83 2.39
N ILE A 326 -72.80 -19.99 2.36
CA ILE A 326 -72.44 -19.16 1.20
C ILE A 326 -72.04 -20.03 -0.01
N LEU A 327 -71.25 -21.09 0.20
CA LEU A 327 -70.87 -22.01 -0.88
C LEU A 327 -72.07 -22.73 -1.49
N HIS A 328 -73.00 -23.22 -0.66
CA HIS A 328 -74.23 -23.84 -1.16
C HIS A 328 -75.17 -22.83 -1.84
N LEU A 329 -75.32 -21.62 -1.28
CA LEU A 329 -76.10 -20.55 -1.89
C LEU A 329 -75.62 -20.22 -3.31
N GLY A 330 -74.30 -20.24 -3.57
CA GLY A 330 -73.74 -20.02 -4.90
C GLY A 330 -74.12 -21.06 -5.96
N ASN A 331 -74.51 -22.27 -5.56
CA ASN A 331 -74.97 -23.34 -6.47
C ASN A 331 -76.50 -23.31 -6.73
N VAL A 332 -77.22 -22.31 -6.23
CA VAL A 332 -78.60 -22.06 -6.62
C VAL A 332 -78.63 -21.40 -8.01
N GLU A 333 -79.10 -22.14 -9.01
CA GLU A 333 -79.40 -21.66 -10.35
C GLU A 333 -80.91 -21.43 -10.49
N PHE A 334 -81.29 -20.40 -11.26
CA PHE A 334 -82.67 -20.01 -11.50
C PHE A 334 -83.06 -20.19 -12.97
N SER A 335 -84.29 -20.63 -13.22
CA SER A 335 -84.93 -20.63 -14.53
C SER A 335 -86.09 -19.62 -14.57
N GLU A 336 -86.58 -19.32 -15.76
CA GLU A 336 -87.82 -18.53 -15.94
C GLU A 336 -89.01 -19.30 -15.35
N GLY A 337 -89.87 -18.59 -14.62
CA GLY A 337 -91.07 -19.15 -13.98
C GLY A 337 -92.29 -19.19 -14.88
N SER A 338 -93.44 -19.57 -14.31
CA SER A 338 -94.72 -19.65 -15.04
C SER A 338 -95.37 -18.29 -15.35
N GLU A 339 -94.88 -17.21 -14.73
CA GLU A 339 -95.32 -15.83 -14.98
C GLU A 339 -94.21 -15.04 -15.69
N ALA A 340 -94.58 -14.06 -16.52
CA ALA A 340 -93.61 -13.11 -17.08
C ALA A 340 -92.90 -12.34 -15.95
N ASP A 341 -91.60 -12.04 -16.12
CA ASP A 341 -90.72 -11.47 -15.08
C ASP A 341 -90.64 -12.29 -13.77
N SER A 342 -90.92 -13.60 -13.79
CA SER A 342 -90.74 -14.49 -12.62
C SER A 342 -89.59 -15.50 -12.79
N SER A 343 -89.11 -16.01 -11.66
CA SER A 343 -88.04 -17.00 -11.58
C SER A 343 -88.32 -18.06 -10.51
N VAL A 344 -87.76 -19.25 -10.72
CA VAL A 344 -87.84 -20.40 -9.80
C VAL A 344 -86.49 -21.13 -9.78
N PRO A 345 -86.17 -21.93 -8.74
CA PRO A 345 -85.01 -22.83 -8.76
C PRO A 345 -85.06 -23.80 -9.96
N LYS A 346 -83.96 -23.93 -10.69
CA LYS A 346 -83.90 -24.59 -12.01
C LYS A 346 -83.99 -26.12 -11.99
N ASP A 347 -83.28 -26.76 -11.06
CA ASP A 347 -83.12 -28.21 -10.97
C ASP A 347 -83.24 -28.68 -9.50
N ASP A 348 -83.56 -29.95 -9.27
CA ASP A 348 -83.52 -30.60 -7.94
C ASP A 348 -82.20 -30.34 -7.18
N LYS A 349 -81.09 -30.20 -7.91
CA LYS A 349 -79.76 -29.87 -7.36
C LYS A 349 -79.71 -28.46 -6.75
N SER A 350 -80.30 -27.48 -7.43
CA SER A 350 -80.37 -26.11 -6.92
C SER A 350 -81.35 -26.01 -5.76
N GLN A 351 -82.44 -26.80 -5.75
CA GLN A 351 -83.33 -26.87 -4.60
C GLN A 351 -82.69 -27.59 -3.40
N PHE A 352 -81.92 -28.66 -3.61
CA PHE A 352 -81.08 -29.28 -2.57
C PHE A 352 -80.09 -28.28 -1.96
N HIS A 353 -79.44 -27.46 -2.80
CA HIS A 353 -78.50 -26.44 -2.34
C HIS A 353 -79.18 -25.26 -1.63
N LEU A 354 -80.34 -24.80 -2.10
CA LEU A 354 -81.17 -23.79 -1.44
C LEU A 354 -81.60 -24.27 -0.04
N ARG A 355 -82.11 -25.49 0.05
CA ARG A 355 -82.50 -26.14 1.31
C ARG A 355 -81.33 -26.32 2.27
N THR A 356 -80.17 -26.72 1.76
CA THR A 356 -78.94 -26.85 2.57
C THR A 356 -78.46 -25.48 3.06
N ALA A 357 -78.56 -24.43 2.24
CA ALA A 357 -78.24 -23.06 2.68
C ALA A 357 -79.20 -22.58 3.78
N ALA A 358 -80.51 -22.81 3.64
CA ALA A 358 -81.51 -22.49 4.67
C ALA A 358 -81.25 -23.23 6.01
N GLU A 359 -80.93 -24.52 5.94
CA GLU A 359 -80.56 -25.37 7.08
C GLU A 359 -79.31 -24.83 7.81
N LEU A 360 -78.26 -24.45 7.07
CA LEU A 360 -77.01 -23.91 7.63
C LEU A 360 -77.18 -22.48 8.17
N PHE A 361 -78.01 -21.65 7.52
CA PHE A 361 -78.42 -20.33 8.05
C PHE A 361 -79.43 -20.41 9.19
N MET A 362 -80.04 -21.58 9.43
CA MET A 362 -81.13 -21.82 10.38
C MET A 362 -82.33 -20.87 10.18
N CYS A 363 -82.70 -20.64 8.92
CA CYS A 363 -83.88 -19.88 8.49
C CYS A 363 -84.87 -20.77 7.71
N ASP A 364 -86.06 -20.25 7.40
CA ASP A 364 -87.07 -20.98 6.64
C ASP A 364 -86.74 -21.05 5.14
N GLU A 365 -86.89 -22.25 4.56
CA GLU A 365 -86.54 -22.58 3.18
C GLU A 365 -87.34 -21.74 2.16
N LYS A 366 -88.65 -21.55 2.41
CA LYS A 366 -89.53 -20.79 1.51
C LYS A 366 -89.28 -19.29 1.62
N SER A 367 -89.04 -18.80 2.83
CA SER A 367 -88.73 -17.40 3.10
C SER A 367 -87.40 -16.98 2.43
N LEU A 368 -86.43 -17.91 2.34
CA LEU A 368 -85.20 -17.73 1.56
C LEU A 368 -85.44 -17.79 0.04
N GLU A 369 -86.33 -18.66 -0.45
CA GLU A 369 -86.74 -18.67 -1.86
C GLU A 369 -87.43 -17.35 -2.26
N GLU A 370 -88.35 -16.86 -1.43
CA GLU A 370 -89.10 -15.63 -1.68
C GLU A 370 -88.22 -14.38 -1.62
N SER A 371 -87.23 -14.29 -0.72
CA SER A 371 -86.32 -13.11 -0.70
C SER A 371 -85.35 -13.08 -1.90
N LEU A 372 -85.10 -14.23 -2.54
CA LEU A 372 -84.28 -14.34 -3.74
C LEU A 372 -85.08 -14.04 -5.03
N CYS A 373 -86.32 -14.52 -5.13
CA CYS A 373 -87.15 -14.41 -6.33
C CYS A 373 -88.18 -13.27 -6.33
N LYS A 374 -88.39 -12.58 -5.21
CA LYS A 374 -89.35 -11.45 -5.07
C LYS A 374 -88.69 -10.23 -4.43
N ARG A 375 -89.28 -9.05 -4.62
CA ARG A 375 -88.81 -7.80 -4.02
C ARG A 375 -89.97 -6.88 -3.62
N VAL A 376 -89.90 -6.29 -2.43
CA VAL A 376 -90.97 -5.47 -1.85
C VAL A 376 -90.66 -3.98 -2.02
N MET A 377 -91.43 -3.29 -2.87
CA MET A 377 -91.28 -1.86 -3.14
C MET A 377 -92.32 -1.05 -2.37
N VAL A 378 -91.91 -0.50 -1.23
CA VAL A 378 -92.76 0.41 -0.43
C VAL A 378 -92.87 1.78 -1.13
N THR A 379 -94.05 2.07 -1.68
CA THR A 379 -94.33 3.32 -2.39
C THR A 379 -95.49 4.04 -1.73
N ARG A 380 -95.24 5.25 -1.18
CA ARG A 380 -96.24 6.13 -0.55
C ARG A 380 -97.07 5.50 0.61
N GLY A 381 -96.61 4.38 1.17
CA GLY A 381 -97.27 3.66 2.27
C GLY A 381 -97.84 2.30 1.88
N GLU A 382 -97.90 1.98 0.58
CA GLU A 382 -98.30 0.66 0.08
C GLU A 382 -97.07 -0.19 -0.28
N SER A 383 -97.05 -1.45 0.13
CA SER A 383 -95.98 -2.41 -0.14
C SER A 383 -96.31 -3.25 -1.38
N ILE A 384 -95.72 -2.91 -2.53
CA ILE A 384 -95.94 -3.64 -3.79
C ILE A 384 -94.90 -4.74 -3.92
N VAL A 385 -95.32 -6.00 -3.94
CA VAL A 385 -94.43 -7.14 -4.23
C VAL A 385 -94.25 -7.25 -5.75
N ARG A 386 -93.00 -7.31 -6.23
CA ARG A 386 -92.66 -7.57 -7.64
C ARG A 386 -91.83 -8.86 -7.71
N ASN A 387 -92.16 -9.73 -8.65
CA ASN A 387 -91.31 -10.88 -9.01
C ASN A 387 -90.02 -10.39 -9.70
N LEU A 388 -88.96 -11.21 -9.60
CA LEU A 388 -87.67 -10.99 -10.24
C LEU A 388 -87.44 -12.03 -11.34
N ASP A 389 -86.84 -11.59 -12.45
CA ASP A 389 -86.40 -12.49 -13.53
C ASP A 389 -85.19 -13.32 -13.09
N SER A 390 -84.86 -14.37 -13.86
CA SER A 390 -83.77 -15.30 -13.52
C SER A 390 -82.41 -14.61 -13.33
N ARG A 391 -82.15 -13.50 -14.05
CA ARG A 391 -80.93 -12.69 -13.86
C ARG A 391 -80.98 -11.85 -12.59
N ALA A 392 -82.10 -11.17 -12.29
CA ALA A 392 -82.19 -10.41 -11.03
C ALA A 392 -82.22 -11.30 -9.79
N ALA A 393 -82.76 -12.51 -9.86
CA ALA A 393 -82.68 -13.50 -8.78
C ALA A 393 -81.23 -13.97 -8.53
N ALA A 394 -80.46 -14.25 -9.59
CA ALA A 394 -79.04 -14.54 -9.48
C ALA A 394 -78.24 -13.34 -8.88
N LEU A 395 -78.57 -12.10 -9.27
CA LEU A 395 -77.98 -10.91 -8.65
C LEU A 395 -78.41 -10.70 -7.19
N SER A 396 -79.62 -11.14 -6.80
CA SER A 396 -80.09 -11.13 -5.40
C SER A 396 -79.35 -12.15 -4.54
N ARG A 397 -79.12 -13.36 -5.07
CA ARG A 397 -78.25 -14.42 -4.49
C ARG A 397 -76.83 -13.92 -4.25
N ASP A 398 -76.24 -13.27 -5.25
CA ASP A 398 -74.89 -12.72 -5.15
C ASP A 398 -74.83 -11.49 -4.21
N ALA A 399 -75.92 -10.71 -4.10
CA ALA A 399 -76.02 -9.64 -3.10
C ALA A 399 -76.10 -10.21 -1.66
N LEU A 400 -76.91 -11.25 -1.44
CA LEU A 400 -77.02 -11.96 -0.16
C LEU A 400 -75.66 -12.52 0.27
N ALA A 401 -74.97 -13.26 -0.61
CA ALA A 401 -73.65 -13.84 -0.33
C ALA A 401 -72.61 -12.76 0.07
N ARG A 402 -72.54 -11.65 -0.69
CA ARG A 402 -71.64 -10.52 -0.39
C ARG A 402 -71.98 -9.83 0.94
N MET A 403 -73.26 -9.64 1.23
CA MET A 403 -73.74 -9.01 2.48
C MET A 403 -73.36 -9.87 3.70
N VAL A 404 -73.67 -11.17 3.66
CA VAL A 404 -73.33 -12.12 4.74
C VAL A 404 -71.82 -12.18 4.97
N TYR A 405 -71.02 -12.30 3.90
CA TYR A 405 -69.56 -12.38 4.04
C TYR A 405 -68.96 -11.09 4.62
N SER A 406 -69.44 -9.91 4.20
CA SER A 406 -69.01 -8.63 4.81
C SER A 406 -69.34 -8.59 6.29
N ARG A 407 -70.59 -8.91 6.69
CA ARG A 407 -71.00 -8.89 8.10
C ARG A 407 -70.24 -9.90 8.95
N LEU A 408 -69.94 -11.09 8.40
CA LEU A 408 -69.10 -12.09 9.07
C LEU A 408 -67.67 -11.57 9.30
N PHE A 409 -67.08 -10.91 8.31
CA PHE A 409 -65.73 -10.31 8.42
C PHE A 409 -65.72 -9.14 9.41
N ASP A 410 -66.72 -8.26 9.35
CA ASP A 410 -66.90 -7.15 10.29
C ASP A 410 -67.09 -7.67 11.74
N TRP A 411 -67.83 -8.78 11.93
CA TRP A 411 -67.98 -9.45 13.23
C TRP A 411 -66.66 -10.04 13.74
N LEU A 412 -65.90 -10.73 12.88
CA LEU A 412 -64.59 -11.30 13.23
C LEU A 412 -63.66 -10.20 13.75
N VAL A 413 -63.55 -9.08 13.05
CA VAL A 413 -62.71 -7.94 13.45
C VAL A 413 -63.16 -7.35 14.79
N ASN A 414 -64.47 -7.20 15.02
CA ASN A 414 -64.99 -6.70 16.30
C ASN A 414 -64.76 -7.68 17.47
N LYS A 415 -64.92 -8.98 17.25
CA LYS A 415 -64.62 -10.04 18.23
C LYS A 415 -63.13 -10.08 18.59
N ILE A 416 -62.26 -9.94 17.58
CA ILE A 416 -60.80 -9.83 17.75
C ILE A 416 -60.46 -8.60 18.61
N ASN A 417 -60.98 -7.41 18.27
CA ASN A 417 -60.75 -6.17 19.03
C ASN A 417 -61.23 -6.24 20.48
N THR A 418 -62.39 -6.85 20.70
CA THR A 418 -62.96 -7.08 22.04
C THR A 418 -62.04 -7.97 22.89
N THR A 419 -61.40 -8.97 22.28
CA THR A 419 -60.60 -9.98 23.00
C THR A 419 -59.13 -9.58 23.19
N ILE A 420 -58.60 -8.73 22.30
CA ILE A 420 -57.30 -8.06 22.44
C ILE A 420 -57.33 -6.98 23.55
N GLY A 421 -58.53 -6.55 23.95
CA GLY A 421 -58.73 -5.60 25.04
C GLY A 421 -58.50 -4.15 24.60
N GLN A 422 -59.21 -3.71 23.55
CA GLN A 422 -59.21 -2.31 23.12
C GLN A 422 -59.52 -1.35 24.29
N ASP A 423 -58.66 -0.34 24.46
CA ASP A 423 -58.80 0.72 25.46
C ASP A 423 -59.42 1.97 24.82
N PRO A 424 -60.72 2.27 25.04
CA PRO A 424 -61.36 3.45 24.49
C PRO A 424 -60.95 4.76 25.19
N THR A 425 -60.09 4.72 26.22
CA THR A 425 -59.64 5.89 26.99
C THR A 425 -58.22 6.34 26.67
N SER A 426 -57.42 5.49 26.00
CA SER A 426 -56.07 5.87 25.56
C SER A 426 -56.09 7.04 24.57
N LYS A 427 -55.13 7.94 24.73
CA LYS A 427 -54.88 9.11 23.86
C LYS A 427 -53.57 9.01 23.07
N LEU A 428 -52.78 7.98 23.35
CA LEU A 428 -51.46 7.75 22.80
C LEU A 428 -51.49 6.42 22.04
N LEU A 429 -51.49 6.49 20.72
CA LEU A 429 -51.47 5.31 19.86
C LEU A 429 -50.34 5.36 18.83
N ILE A 430 -49.88 4.18 18.44
CA ILE A 430 -49.00 3.97 17.29
C ILE A 430 -49.75 3.04 16.35
N GLY A 431 -50.31 3.60 15.28
CA GLY A 431 -50.98 2.84 14.23
C GLY A 431 -49.99 2.29 13.21
N VAL A 432 -50.10 1.03 12.81
CA VAL A 432 -49.34 0.46 11.69
C VAL A 432 -50.30 0.13 10.56
N LEU A 433 -50.14 0.79 9.42
CA LEU A 433 -50.96 0.61 8.22
C LEU A 433 -50.28 -0.37 7.26
N ASP A 434 -50.85 -1.56 7.10
CA ASP A 434 -50.53 -2.50 6.02
C ASP A 434 -51.64 -2.41 4.97
N ILE A 435 -51.32 -1.84 3.81
CA ILE A 435 -52.28 -1.60 2.74
C ILE A 435 -51.72 -2.00 1.38
N TYR A 436 -52.62 -2.39 0.47
CA TYR A 436 -52.27 -2.70 -0.91
C TYR A 436 -51.53 -1.53 -1.59
N GLY A 437 -50.53 -1.86 -2.41
CA GLY A 437 -49.87 -0.89 -3.27
C GLY A 437 -50.70 -0.59 -4.52
N PHE A 438 -50.17 0.28 -5.37
CA PHE A 438 -50.72 0.58 -6.70
C PHE A 438 -50.80 -0.71 -7.55
N GLU A 439 -51.96 -1.00 -8.14
CA GLU A 439 -52.18 -2.18 -8.98
C GLU A 439 -52.37 -1.77 -10.45
N SER A 440 -51.54 -2.35 -11.33
CA SER A 440 -51.71 -2.25 -12.78
C SER A 440 -51.50 -3.63 -13.41
N PHE A 441 -52.56 -4.14 -14.02
CA PHE A 441 -52.64 -5.44 -14.68
C PHE A 441 -52.98 -5.27 -16.17
N LYS A 442 -53.00 -6.36 -16.92
CA LYS A 442 -53.42 -6.35 -18.35
C LYS A 442 -54.90 -5.97 -18.53
N THR A 443 -55.69 -6.21 -17.49
CA THR A 443 -57.15 -6.06 -17.42
C THR A 443 -57.46 -5.47 -16.05
N ASN A 444 -57.88 -4.21 -15.98
CA ASN A 444 -58.11 -3.50 -14.71
C ASN A 444 -59.60 -3.22 -14.53
N SER A 445 -60.13 -3.64 -13.38
CA SER A 445 -61.56 -3.57 -13.05
C SER A 445 -61.83 -2.45 -12.03
N PHE A 446 -63.09 -2.31 -11.60
CA PHE A 446 -63.54 -1.37 -10.57
C PHE A 446 -62.74 -1.49 -9.26
N GLU A 447 -62.33 -2.71 -8.90
CA GLU A 447 -61.49 -3.02 -7.75
C GLU A 447 -60.11 -2.34 -7.86
N GLN A 448 -59.43 -2.42 -9.01
CA GLN A 448 -58.16 -1.71 -9.24
C GLN A 448 -58.35 -0.19 -9.24
N PHE A 449 -59.48 0.31 -9.77
CA PHE A 449 -59.80 1.74 -9.75
C PHE A 449 -59.93 2.29 -8.31
N CYS A 450 -60.63 1.54 -7.44
CA CYS A 450 -60.68 1.81 -6.01
C CYS A 450 -59.27 1.73 -5.36
N ILE A 451 -58.53 0.65 -5.59
CA ILE A 451 -57.17 0.44 -5.06
C ILE A 451 -56.22 1.59 -5.40
N ASN A 452 -56.28 2.06 -6.66
CA ASN A 452 -55.43 3.13 -7.15
C ASN A 452 -55.86 4.51 -6.66
N LEU A 453 -57.16 4.78 -6.47
CA LEU A 453 -57.65 5.99 -5.79
C LEU A 453 -57.11 6.11 -4.35
N THR A 454 -57.08 5.01 -3.59
CA THR A 454 -56.46 5.00 -2.25
C THR A 454 -54.97 5.34 -2.32
N ASN A 455 -54.24 4.75 -3.26
CA ASN A 455 -52.81 5.03 -3.44
C ASN A 455 -52.56 6.49 -3.88
N GLU A 456 -53.42 7.05 -4.75
CA GLU A 456 -53.39 8.46 -5.17
C GLU A 456 -53.54 9.42 -3.96
N LYS A 457 -54.52 9.17 -3.06
CA LYS A 457 -54.69 9.98 -1.84
C LYS A 457 -53.58 9.78 -0.81
N LEU A 458 -53.10 8.55 -0.60
CA LEU A 458 -51.97 8.30 0.30
C LEU A 458 -50.68 8.94 -0.23
N GLN A 459 -50.50 8.99 -1.55
CA GLN A 459 -49.39 9.72 -2.18
C GLN A 459 -49.55 11.25 -2.03
N GLN A 460 -50.77 11.79 -2.08
CA GLN A 460 -51.00 13.22 -1.79
C GLN A 460 -50.62 13.56 -0.34
N HIS A 461 -51.12 12.80 0.63
CA HIS A 461 -50.79 12.97 2.06
C HIS A 461 -49.29 12.87 2.31
N PHE A 462 -48.62 11.90 1.67
CA PHE A 462 -47.17 11.75 1.69
C PHE A 462 -46.43 12.95 1.08
N ASN A 463 -46.83 13.43 -0.11
CA ASN A 463 -46.23 14.61 -0.75
C ASN A 463 -46.36 15.85 0.15
N GLN A 464 -47.55 16.10 0.70
CA GLN A 464 -47.83 17.23 1.60
C GLN A 464 -47.01 17.14 2.90
N HIS A 465 -46.95 15.97 3.54
CA HIS A 465 -46.19 15.78 4.77
C HIS A 465 -44.66 15.84 4.56
N VAL A 466 -44.12 15.19 3.52
CA VAL A 466 -42.68 15.27 3.19
C VAL A 466 -42.27 16.72 2.90
N PHE A 467 -43.12 17.47 2.19
CA PHE A 467 -42.89 18.89 1.94
C PHE A 467 -42.98 19.73 3.23
N LYS A 468 -43.92 19.45 4.14
CA LYS A 468 -44.02 20.09 5.46
C LYS A 468 -42.78 19.85 6.32
N MET A 469 -42.27 18.62 6.40
CA MET A 469 -41.03 18.31 7.14
C MET A 469 -39.81 19.06 6.59
N GLU A 470 -39.69 19.20 5.27
CA GLU A 470 -38.61 19.97 4.65
C GLU A 470 -38.67 21.45 5.03
N GLN A 471 -39.87 22.04 5.02
CA GLN A 471 -40.07 23.43 5.48
C GLN A 471 -39.72 23.59 6.96
N GLU A 472 -40.12 22.65 7.82
CA GLU A 472 -39.85 22.69 9.26
C GLU A 472 -38.35 22.63 9.59
N GLU A 473 -37.57 21.79 8.90
CA GLU A 473 -36.11 21.77 9.05
C GLU A 473 -35.47 23.08 8.52
N TYR A 474 -35.93 23.64 7.39
CA TYR A 474 -35.40 24.91 6.87
C TYR A 474 -35.74 26.10 7.78
N THR A 475 -36.93 26.13 8.38
CA THR A 475 -37.35 27.15 9.37
C THR A 475 -36.57 27.01 10.68
N LYS A 476 -36.36 25.79 11.17
CA LYS A 476 -35.56 25.51 12.38
C LYS A 476 -34.10 25.98 12.23
N GLU A 477 -33.52 25.76 11.06
CA GLU A 477 -32.16 26.17 10.69
C GLU A 477 -32.07 27.65 10.22
N GLU A 478 -33.18 28.40 10.18
CA GLU A 478 -33.27 29.82 9.77
C GLU A 478 -32.69 30.14 8.37
N ILE A 479 -32.96 29.24 7.41
CA ILE A 479 -32.52 29.37 6.02
C ILE A 479 -33.43 30.31 5.23
N ASP A 480 -32.86 31.11 4.33
CA ASP A 480 -33.64 31.81 3.29
C ASP A 480 -34.07 30.81 2.18
N TRP A 481 -35.35 30.43 2.20
CA TRP A 481 -35.97 29.53 1.23
C TRP A 481 -37.25 30.14 0.65
N SER A 482 -37.43 29.99 -0.66
CA SER A 482 -38.67 30.33 -1.35
C SER A 482 -39.57 29.12 -1.51
N TYR A 483 -40.89 29.32 -1.54
CA TYR A 483 -41.86 28.25 -1.66
C TYR A 483 -41.65 27.43 -2.95
N ILE A 484 -41.28 26.15 -2.78
CA ILE A 484 -41.05 25.23 -3.88
C ILE A 484 -42.39 24.77 -4.42
N GLN A 485 -42.73 25.17 -5.64
CA GLN A 485 -43.94 24.73 -6.31
C GLN A 485 -43.80 23.25 -6.74
N PHE A 486 -44.42 22.36 -5.98
CA PHE A 486 -44.43 20.91 -6.26
C PHE A 486 -45.55 20.52 -7.24
N VAL A 487 -45.47 19.31 -7.79
CA VAL A 487 -46.55 18.75 -8.62
C VAL A 487 -47.56 18.06 -7.71
N ASP A 488 -48.68 18.74 -7.42
CA ASP A 488 -49.81 18.17 -6.69
C ASP A 488 -50.65 17.26 -7.61
N ASN A 489 -51.06 16.10 -7.10
CA ASN A 489 -51.97 15.19 -7.79
C ASN A 489 -53.46 15.48 -7.52
N GLN A 490 -53.78 16.61 -6.87
CA GLN A 490 -55.14 17.11 -6.68
C GLN A 490 -55.96 17.14 -7.97
N GLU A 491 -55.38 17.40 -9.16
CA GLU A 491 -56.12 17.38 -10.43
C GLU A 491 -56.66 15.98 -10.79
N ILE A 492 -55.91 14.93 -10.46
CA ILE A 492 -56.29 13.51 -10.68
C ILE A 492 -57.35 13.10 -9.64
N LEU A 493 -57.20 13.57 -8.40
CA LEU A 493 -58.20 13.38 -7.35
C LEU A 493 -59.52 14.10 -7.68
N ASP A 494 -59.47 15.33 -8.19
CA ASP A 494 -60.64 16.07 -8.67
C ASP A 494 -61.35 15.35 -9.83
N LEU A 495 -60.59 14.81 -10.78
CA LEU A 495 -61.11 14.00 -11.89
C LEU A 495 -61.92 12.79 -11.38
N ILE A 496 -61.50 12.15 -10.28
CA ILE A 496 -62.17 10.96 -9.73
C ILE A 496 -63.33 11.34 -8.78
N GLU A 497 -63.11 12.29 -7.87
CA GLU A 497 -63.89 12.45 -6.64
C GLU A 497 -64.81 13.69 -6.56
N LYS A 498 -64.64 14.68 -7.45
CA LYS A 498 -65.32 16.00 -7.37
C LYS A 498 -66.84 15.86 -7.54
N LYS A 499 -67.64 16.44 -6.64
CA LYS A 499 -69.11 16.46 -6.75
C LYS A 499 -69.63 17.90 -6.93
N PRO A 500 -70.45 18.20 -7.97
CA PRO A 500 -70.72 17.39 -9.16
C PRO A 500 -69.53 17.45 -10.14
N GLY A 501 -69.18 16.35 -10.79
CA GLY A 501 -68.01 16.35 -11.68
C GLY A 501 -67.46 14.97 -12.03
N GLY A 502 -66.76 14.37 -11.08
CA GLY A 502 -65.82 13.27 -11.27
C GLY A 502 -66.44 11.91 -11.60
N ILE A 503 -65.54 10.96 -11.88
CA ILE A 503 -65.86 9.60 -12.35
C ILE A 503 -66.83 8.88 -11.40
N ILE A 504 -66.65 8.96 -10.08
CA ILE A 504 -67.56 8.30 -9.11
C ILE A 504 -68.96 8.92 -9.15
N ALA A 505 -69.07 10.24 -9.31
CA ALA A 505 -70.37 10.90 -9.40
C ALA A 505 -71.11 10.50 -10.68
N LEU A 506 -70.41 10.44 -11.82
CA LEU A 506 -70.97 9.95 -13.08
C LEU A 506 -71.37 8.47 -13.02
N LEU A 507 -70.60 7.64 -12.31
CA LEU A 507 -70.90 6.22 -12.12
C LEU A 507 -72.19 6.04 -11.31
N ASP A 508 -72.32 6.77 -10.20
CA ASP A 508 -73.54 6.81 -9.38
C ASP A 508 -74.75 7.34 -10.19
N GLU A 509 -74.58 8.42 -10.97
CA GLU A 509 -75.61 8.96 -11.88
C GLU A 509 -76.02 7.95 -12.97
N THR A 510 -75.11 7.12 -13.49
CA THR A 510 -75.46 6.05 -14.44
C THR A 510 -76.15 4.87 -13.79
N CYS A 511 -75.73 4.46 -12.58
CA CYS A 511 -76.38 3.36 -11.85
C CYS A 511 -77.86 3.64 -11.53
N MET A 512 -78.27 4.91 -11.41
CA MET A 512 -79.67 5.31 -11.19
C MET A 512 -80.52 5.34 -12.48
N LEU A 513 -79.91 5.31 -13.68
CA LEU A 513 -80.62 5.39 -14.95
C LEU A 513 -81.12 4.01 -15.39
N ARG A 514 -82.44 3.88 -15.50
CA ARG A 514 -83.08 2.70 -16.11
C ARG A 514 -82.61 2.59 -17.57
N ASN A 515 -82.09 1.43 -17.94
CA ASN A 515 -81.53 1.11 -19.26
C ASN A 515 -80.16 1.76 -19.58
N SER A 516 -79.35 2.10 -18.58
CA SER A 516 -77.91 2.37 -18.79
C SER A 516 -77.12 1.08 -19.02
N ASN A 517 -76.05 1.16 -19.81
CA ASN A 517 -75.03 0.11 -19.95
C ASN A 517 -73.61 0.69 -19.78
N HIS A 518 -72.59 -0.17 -19.74
CA HIS A 518 -71.19 0.24 -19.59
C HIS A 518 -70.71 1.19 -20.71
N GLU A 519 -71.20 1.01 -21.95
CA GLU A 519 -70.91 1.91 -23.07
C GLU A 519 -71.46 3.33 -22.81
N THR A 520 -72.71 3.48 -22.36
CA THR A 520 -73.29 4.80 -22.02
C THR A 520 -72.58 5.50 -20.85
N PHE A 521 -71.92 4.74 -19.97
CA PHE A 521 -71.02 5.31 -18.95
C PHE A 521 -69.71 5.79 -19.58
N ALA A 522 -69.07 4.97 -20.42
CA ALA A 522 -67.86 5.32 -21.15
C ALA A 522 -68.04 6.57 -22.04
N GLU A 523 -69.15 6.67 -22.78
CA GLU A 523 -69.47 7.83 -23.60
C GLU A 523 -69.62 9.11 -22.77
N LYS A 524 -70.27 9.06 -21.60
CA LYS A 524 -70.35 10.21 -20.68
C LYS A 524 -68.98 10.63 -20.16
N LEU A 525 -68.09 9.68 -19.86
CA LEU A 525 -66.70 9.99 -19.49
C LEU A 525 -65.97 10.71 -20.63
N TYR A 526 -66.04 10.16 -21.86
CA TYR A 526 -65.41 10.76 -23.04
C TYR A 526 -65.96 12.15 -23.36
N GLN A 527 -67.27 12.39 -23.21
CA GLN A 527 -67.89 13.69 -23.45
C GLN A 527 -67.44 14.75 -22.44
N LYS A 528 -67.24 14.37 -21.16
CA LYS A 528 -66.94 15.31 -20.07
C LYS A 528 -65.45 15.59 -19.87
N PHE A 529 -64.59 14.61 -20.15
CA PHE A 529 -63.15 14.68 -19.87
C PHE A 529 -62.27 14.71 -21.12
N LYS A 530 -62.86 14.95 -22.30
CA LYS A 530 -62.18 15.03 -23.60
C LYS A 530 -60.91 15.90 -23.61
N ASP A 531 -60.97 17.04 -22.91
CA ASP A 531 -59.94 18.07 -22.92
C ASP A 531 -59.10 18.07 -21.60
N ASN A 532 -59.24 17.04 -20.75
CA ASN A 532 -58.50 16.90 -19.49
C ASN A 532 -57.16 16.15 -19.73
N PRO A 533 -55.99 16.68 -19.28
CA PRO A 533 -54.69 16.07 -19.55
C PRO A 533 -54.45 14.72 -18.84
N HIS A 534 -55.19 14.42 -17.77
CA HIS A 534 -55.03 13.20 -16.97
C HIS A 534 -55.99 12.07 -17.38
N PHE A 535 -56.79 12.29 -18.42
CA PHE A 535 -57.76 11.32 -18.95
C PHE A 535 -57.48 11.08 -20.44
N SER A 536 -57.50 9.81 -20.89
CA SER A 536 -57.39 9.52 -22.32
C SER A 536 -58.26 8.33 -22.76
N ARG A 537 -58.70 8.40 -24.02
CA ARG A 537 -59.42 7.30 -24.67
C ARG A 537 -58.43 6.36 -25.38
N PRO A 538 -58.41 5.05 -25.05
CA PRO A 538 -57.58 4.08 -25.75
C PRO A 538 -58.01 3.92 -27.23
N LYS A 539 -57.02 3.81 -28.13
CA LYS A 539 -57.23 3.91 -29.59
C LYS A 539 -58.06 2.79 -30.23
N PHE A 540 -58.13 1.63 -29.58
CA PHE A 540 -58.73 0.41 -30.15
C PHE A 540 -60.01 -0.06 -29.44
N SER A 541 -60.35 0.52 -28.28
CA SER A 541 -61.53 0.14 -27.51
C SER A 541 -62.65 1.18 -27.62
N ARG A 542 -63.88 0.73 -27.40
CA ARG A 542 -65.10 1.55 -27.43
C ARG A 542 -65.61 1.90 -26.04
N SER A 543 -65.28 1.09 -25.03
CA SER A 543 -65.82 1.12 -23.67
C SER A 543 -64.75 1.46 -22.61
N ASP A 544 -63.48 1.17 -22.86
CA ASP A 544 -62.41 1.37 -21.87
C ASP A 544 -61.99 2.84 -21.72
N PHE A 545 -61.48 3.23 -20.55
CA PHE A 545 -60.90 4.56 -20.32
C PHE A 545 -59.53 4.46 -19.64
N THR A 546 -58.65 5.43 -19.87
CA THR A 546 -57.33 5.49 -19.26
C THR A 546 -57.21 6.71 -18.35
N ILE A 547 -56.70 6.50 -17.14
CA ILE A 547 -56.28 7.59 -16.23
C ILE A 547 -54.75 7.62 -16.19
N HIS A 548 -54.19 8.82 -16.21
CA HIS A 548 -52.78 9.08 -15.99
C HIS A 548 -52.55 9.32 -14.49
N HIS A 549 -52.29 8.24 -13.74
CA HIS A 549 -51.99 8.32 -12.30
C HIS A 549 -50.54 8.75 -12.07
N TYR A 550 -50.20 9.20 -10.85
CA TYR A 550 -48.80 9.53 -10.49
C TYR A 550 -47.81 8.39 -10.78
N ALA A 551 -48.27 7.14 -10.64
CA ALA A 551 -47.50 5.92 -10.83
C ALA A 551 -47.41 5.46 -12.29
N GLY A 552 -48.15 6.08 -13.21
CA GLY A 552 -48.23 5.72 -14.63
C GLY A 552 -49.67 5.55 -15.15
N ASN A 553 -49.79 5.31 -16.45
CA ASN A 553 -51.09 5.19 -17.12
C ASN A 553 -51.74 3.84 -16.83
N VAL A 554 -53.02 3.84 -16.41
CA VAL A 554 -53.82 2.63 -16.19
C VAL A 554 -55.09 2.70 -17.03
N THR A 555 -55.31 1.69 -17.86
CA THR A 555 -56.55 1.52 -18.64
C THR A 555 -57.50 0.59 -17.90
N TYR A 556 -58.69 1.09 -17.61
CA TYR A 556 -59.77 0.39 -16.92
C TYR A 556 -60.86 -0.02 -17.91
N GLN A 557 -61.38 -1.23 -17.76
CA GLN A 557 -62.45 -1.78 -18.59
C GLN A 557 -63.79 -1.50 -17.93
N THR A 558 -64.72 -0.83 -18.62
CA THR A 558 -66.02 -0.46 -18.02
C THR A 558 -67.01 -1.62 -17.92
N ASP A 559 -66.69 -2.77 -18.52
CA ASP A 559 -67.45 -4.01 -18.39
C ASP A 559 -67.64 -4.33 -16.89
N LEU A 560 -68.89 -4.62 -16.49
CA LEU A 560 -69.32 -4.85 -15.10
C LEU A 560 -69.11 -3.69 -14.10
N PHE A 561 -68.59 -2.50 -14.47
CA PHE A 561 -68.41 -1.38 -13.51
C PHE A 561 -69.73 -0.98 -12.83
N LEU A 562 -70.84 -1.00 -13.57
CA LEU A 562 -72.17 -0.69 -13.02
C LEU A 562 -72.61 -1.79 -12.04
N ASP A 563 -72.61 -3.05 -12.48
CA ASP A 563 -73.01 -4.22 -11.66
C ASP A 563 -72.16 -4.36 -10.37
N LYS A 564 -70.90 -3.91 -10.41
CA LYS A 564 -69.97 -3.90 -9.26
C LYS A 564 -70.14 -2.69 -8.34
N ASN A 565 -70.53 -1.52 -8.84
CA ASN A 565 -70.72 -0.33 -7.99
C ASN A 565 -72.06 -0.33 -7.23
N ILE A 566 -73.06 -1.09 -7.70
CA ILE A 566 -74.38 -1.20 -7.08
C ILE A 566 -74.33 -2.12 -5.85
N ASP A 567 -74.38 -1.53 -4.65
CA ASP A 567 -74.51 -2.26 -3.39
C ASP A 567 -76.00 -2.47 -3.06
N TYR A 568 -76.58 -3.56 -3.54
CA TYR A 568 -77.98 -3.89 -3.24
C TYR A 568 -78.14 -4.39 -1.80
N ALA A 569 -78.26 -3.44 -0.87
CA ALA A 569 -78.97 -3.67 0.37
C ALA A 569 -80.44 -4.01 0.04
N VAL A 570 -80.76 -5.31 0.10
CA VAL A 570 -82.12 -5.86 0.10
C VAL A 570 -82.51 -5.96 1.58
N ASN A 571 -83.60 -5.30 1.98
CA ASN A 571 -84.02 -5.26 3.38
C ASN A 571 -84.58 -6.63 3.79
N GLU A 572 -85.27 -7.27 2.85
CA GLU A 572 -85.85 -8.61 2.96
C GLU A 572 -84.79 -9.67 3.37
N HIS A 573 -83.54 -9.51 2.91
CA HIS A 573 -82.40 -10.36 3.32
C HIS A 573 -81.92 -10.08 4.75
N GLN A 574 -82.05 -8.85 5.25
CA GLN A 574 -81.72 -8.50 6.63
C GLN A 574 -82.80 -9.02 7.59
N ASP A 575 -84.07 -8.80 7.25
CA ASP A 575 -85.22 -9.26 8.03
C ASP A 575 -85.23 -10.80 8.16
N LEU A 576 -84.97 -11.53 7.06
CA LEU A 576 -84.86 -12.99 7.04
C LEU A 576 -83.75 -13.53 7.96
N LEU A 577 -82.55 -12.94 7.91
CA LEU A 577 -81.40 -13.43 8.68
C LEU A 577 -81.42 -12.95 10.14
N HIS A 578 -82.02 -11.79 10.42
CA HIS A 578 -82.36 -11.38 11.79
C HIS A 578 -83.38 -12.35 12.44
N ALA A 579 -84.34 -12.86 11.65
CA ALA A 579 -85.28 -13.89 12.08
C ALA A 579 -84.72 -15.33 12.13
N SER A 580 -83.40 -15.51 11.91
CA SER A 580 -82.74 -16.81 12.04
C SER A 580 -82.85 -17.40 13.45
N THR A 581 -83.02 -18.72 13.54
CA THR A 581 -82.99 -19.46 14.81
C THR A 581 -81.56 -19.56 15.39
N SER A 582 -80.54 -19.20 14.61
CA SER A 582 -79.13 -19.16 15.05
C SER A 582 -78.79 -17.81 15.69
N PRO A 583 -78.44 -17.74 17.00
CA PRO A 583 -78.03 -16.49 17.65
C PRO A 583 -76.82 -15.79 17.00
N PHE A 584 -75.91 -16.58 16.40
CA PHE A 584 -74.77 -16.05 15.67
C PHE A 584 -75.22 -15.26 14.42
N VAL A 585 -75.92 -15.93 13.49
CA VAL A 585 -76.48 -15.33 12.26
C VAL A 585 -77.34 -14.10 12.57
N SER A 586 -78.26 -14.14 13.55
CA SER A 586 -79.08 -12.97 13.88
C SER A 586 -78.26 -11.81 14.46
N SER A 587 -77.17 -12.07 15.19
CA SER A 587 -76.26 -11.03 15.67
C SER A 587 -75.45 -10.32 14.56
N LEU A 588 -75.30 -10.94 13.37
CA LEU A 588 -74.68 -10.30 12.19
C LEU A 588 -75.60 -9.23 11.56
N PHE A 589 -76.92 -9.33 11.82
CA PHE A 589 -77.98 -8.52 11.22
C PHE A 589 -78.84 -7.80 12.28
N PRO A 590 -78.26 -6.91 13.11
CA PRO A 590 -79.04 -6.10 14.04
C PRO A 590 -80.00 -5.16 13.29
N PRO A 591 -81.20 -4.89 13.84
CA PRO A 591 -82.20 -4.03 13.22
C PRO A 591 -81.76 -2.57 13.17
N SER A 592 -82.04 -1.88 12.06
CA SER A 592 -81.59 -0.50 11.84
C SER A 592 -82.33 0.52 12.73
N GLU A 593 -81.57 1.38 13.41
CA GLU A 593 -82.10 2.49 14.22
C GLU A 593 -82.90 3.52 13.39
N GLU A 594 -82.69 3.60 12.06
CA GLU A 594 -83.43 4.51 11.18
C GLU A 594 -84.94 4.20 11.14
N SER A 595 -85.37 3.01 11.57
CA SER A 595 -86.78 2.62 11.70
C SER A 595 -87.62 3.55 12.60
N THR A 596 -86.99 4.36 13.46
CA THR A 596 -87.69 5.33 14.34
C THR A 596 -87.78 6.76 13.80
N LYS A 597 -87.22 7.07 12.62
CA LYS A 597 -87.22 8.44 12.05
C LYS A 597 -87.78 8.48 10.63
N SER A 598 -88.98 9.06 10.51
CA SER A 598 -89.76 9.08 9.26
C SER A 598 -89.14 9.88 8.10
N ASN A 599 -89.51 9.47 6.89
CA ASN A 599 -89.37 10.23 5.63
C ASN A 599 -87.94 10.56 5.15
N LYS A 600 -87.30 9.56 4.53
CA LYS A 600 -86.69 9.73 3.20
C LYS A 600 -86.76 8.43 2.40
N SER A 601 -86.79 8.55 1.08
CA SER A 601 -86.67 7.42 0.15
C SER A 601 -85.36 6.67 0.41
N THR A 602 -85.37 5.34 0.25
CA THR A 602 -84.18 4.48 0.23
C THR A 602 -83.10 5.11 -0.65
N LYS A 603 -82.04 5.63 -0.04
CA LYS A 603 -80.94 6.25 -0.77
C LYS A 603 -80.17 5.16 -1.51
N PHE A 604 -80.06 5.30 -2.83
CA PHE A 604 -79.09 4.53 -3.58
C PHE A 604 -77.71 4.75 -2.95
N THR A 605 -77.11 3.66 -2.47
CA THR A 605 -75.82 3.65 -1.79
C THR A 605 -74.88 2.83 -2.66
N SER A 606 -73.81 3.45 -3.14
CA SER A 606 -72.85 2.78 -4.00
C SER A 606 -71.59 2.40 -3.24
N ILE A 607 -70.91 1.36 -3.73
CA ILE A 607 -69.60 0.97 -3.22
C ILE A 607 -68.63 2.14 -3.39
N GLY A 608 -68.62 2.85 -4.53
CA GLY A 608 -67.74 4.00 -4.76
C GLY A 608 -67.95 5.16 -3.80
N SER A 609 -69.20 5.53 -3.47
CA SER A 609 -69.46 6.59 -2.49
C SER A 609 -69.20 6.15 -1.03
N SER A 610 -69.45 4.88 -0.68
CA SER A 610 -69.11 4.33 0.65
C SER A 610 -67.59 4.22 0.85
N PHE A 611 -66.89 3.71 -0.16
CA PHE A 611 -65.43 3.62 -0.23
C PHE A 611 -64.77 5.00 -0.03
N LYS A 612 -65.26 6.03 -0.71
CA LYS A 612 -64.79 7.42 -0.52
C LYS A 612 -64.97 7.89 0.94
N GLN A 613 -66.06 7.54 1.62
CA GLN A 613 -66.26 7.90 3.03
C GLN A 613 -65.32 7.15 3.97
N GLN A 614 -65.10 5.84 3.77
CA GLN A 614 -64.15 5.05 4.56
C GLN A 614 -62.71 5.58 4.39
N LEU A 615 -62.29 5.85 3.16
CA LEU A 615 -60.98 6.40 2.83
C LEU A 615 -60.78 7.79 3.45
N GLN A 616 -61.82 8.64 3.44
CA GLN A 616 -61.78 9.97 4.06
C GLN A 616 -61.55 9.88 5.58
N GLY A 617 -62.29 9.02 6.30
CA GLY A 617 -62.10 8.82 7.74
C GLY A 617 -60.74 8.22 8.13
N LEU A 618 -60.18 7.34 7.29
CA LEU A 618 -58.81 6.85 7.44
C LEU A 618 -57.79 8.00 7.32
N LEU A 619 -57.94 8.87 6.32
CA LEU A 619 -57.04 10.00 6.10
C LEU A 619 -57.16 11.08 7.18
N GLU A 620 -58.36 11.31 7.73
CA GLU A 620 -58.56 12.18 8.89
C GLU A 620 -57.88 11.61 10.14
N THR A 621 -57.94 10.30 10.33
CA THR A 621 -57.20 9.60 11.40
C THR A 621 -55.69 9.78 11.22
N LEU A 622 -55.16 9.49 10.02
CA LEU A 622 -53.73 9.64 9.70
C LEU A 622 -53.25 11.10 9.83
N SER A 623 -54.05 12.08 9.42
CA SER A 623 -53.72 13.51 9.52
C SER A 623 -53.69 14.03 10.97
N SER A 624 -54.26 13.29 11.92
CA SER A 624 -54.16 13.57 13.36
C SER A 624 -52.93 12.95 14.03
N THR A 625 -52.18 12.13 13.30
CA THR A 625 -50.97 11.43 13.76
C THR A 625 -49.72 11.91 13.03
N GLU A 626 -48.53 11.71 13.61
CA GLU A 626 -47.26 11.93 12.90
C GLU A 626 -46.88 10.68 12.06
N PRO A 627 -46.78 10.79 10.72
CA PRO A 627 -46.62 9.64 9.83
C PRO A 627 -45.16 9.30 9.46
N HIS A 628 -44.76 8.05 9.69
CA HIS A 628 -43.48 7.46 9.30
C HIS A 628 -43.68 6.54 8.10
N TYR A 629 -42.80 6.58 7.09
CA TYR A 629 -43.04 5.92 5.80
C TYR A 629 -42.06 4.78 5.53
N MET A 630 -42.61 3.57 5.35
CA MET A 630 -41.87 2.37 4.97
C MET A 630 -42.31 1.90 3.58
N ARG A 631 -41.36 1.81 2.64
CA ARG A 631 -41.59 1.43 1.24
C ARG A 631 -40.93 0.07 0.96
N CYS A 632 -41.75 -0.97 0.87
CA CYS A 632 -41.35 -2.34 0.59
C CYS A 632 -41.23 -2.60 -0.92
N ILE A 633 -40.15 -3.27 -1.35
CA ILE A 633 -39.81 -3.54 -2.75
C ILE A 633 -39.61 -5.05 -2.96
N LYS A 634 -40.24 -5.59 -4.00
CA LYS A 634 -40.09 -6.95 -4.51
C LYS A 634 -38.96 -7.00 -5.54
N PRO A 635 -37.79 -7.59 -5.28
CA PRO A 635 -36.63 -7.46 -6.19
C PRO A 635 -36.73 -8.32 -7.46
N ASN A 636 -37.60 -9.33 -7.51
CA ASN A 636 -37.83 -10.14 -8.70
C ASN A 636 -39.23 -10.78 -8.69
N ASN A 637 -39.75 -11.10 -9.88
CA ASN A 637 -41.04 -11.77 -10.02
C ASN A 637 -40.97 -13.30 -9.89
N VAL A 638 -39.77 -13.88 -9.92
CA VAL A 638 -39.53 -15.34 -9.78
C VAL A 638 -39.60 -15.82 -8.31
N LEU A 639 -39.74 -14.90 -7.35
CA LEU A 639 -39.82 -15.15 -5.90
C LEU A 639 -38.59 -15.88 -5.33
N LYS A 640 -37.39 -15.58 -5.84
CA LYS A 640 -36.12 -16.25 -5.45
C LYS A 640 -35.12 -15.27 -4.81
N PRO A 641 -34.31 -15.73 -3.83
CA PRO A 641 -33.26 -14.90 -3.24
C PRO A 641 -32.16 -14.56 -4.25
N ALA A 642 -31.43 -13.47 -3.97
CA ALA A 642 -30.27 -12.98 -4.73
C ALA A 642 -30.51 -12.57 -6.22
N ILE A 643 -31.76 -12.60 -6.71
CA ILE A 643 -32.12 -12.08 -8.04
C ILE A 643 -32.68 -10.65 -7.91
N PHE A 644 -32.15 -9.71 -8.69
CA PHE A 644 -32.55 -8.30 -8.70
C PHE A 644 -32.84 -7.83 -10.14
N GLU A 645 -34.13 -7.73 -10.47
CA GLU A 645 -34.67 -7.28 -11.75
C GLU A 645 -34.72 -5.75 -11.80
N ASN A 646 -33.74 -5.13 -12.48
CA ASN A 646 -33.59 -3.66 -12.55
C ASN A 646 -34.90 -2.94 -12.89
N SER A 647 -35.53 -3.28 -14.01
CA SER A 647 -36.72 -2.60 -14.54
C SER A 647 -37.95 -2.74 -13.63
N ASN A 648 -38.07 -3.88 -12.94
CA ASN A 648 -39.17 -4.17 -12.00
C ASN A 648 -39.02 -3.33 -10.72
N VAL A 649 -37.82 -3.30 -10.14
CA VAL A 649 -37.51 -2.42 -8.99
C VAL A 649 -37.66 -0.95 -9.38
N LEU A 650 -37.26 -0.57 -10.59
CA LEU A 650 -37.41 0.79 -11.09
C LEU A 650 -38.87 1.22 -11.20
N GLN A 651 -39.73 0.36 -11.75
CA GLN A 651 -41.18 0.59 -11.78
C GLN A 651 -41.73 0.75 -10.36
N GLN A 652 -41.35 -0.11 -9.41
CA GLN A 652 -41.79 0.01 -8.01
C GLN A 652 -41.28 1.28 -7.31
N LEU A 653 -40.11 1.81 -7.66
CA LEU A 653 -39.60 3.09 -7.14
C LEU A 653 -40.36 4.30 -7.71
N ARG A 654 -40.86 4.21 -8.95
CA ARG A 654 -41.79 5.17 -9.57
C ARG A 654 -43.16 5.08 -8.88
N CYS A 655 -43.80 3.91 -8.91
CA CYS A 655 -45.14 3.68 -8.35
C CYS A 655 -45.21 3.81 -6.82
N GLY A 656 -44.11 3.63 -6.11
CA GLY A 656 -44.01 3.82 -4.65
C GLY A 656 -43.78 5.27 -4.20
N GLY A 657 -43.75 6.23 -5.13
CA GLY A 657 -43.56 7.67 -4.82
C GLY A 657 -42.16 8.05 -4.34
N VAL A 658 -41.22 7.10 -4.26
CA VAL A 658 -39.86 7.30 -3.76
C VAL A 658 -39.09 8.27 -4.65
N LEU A 659 -39.21 8.12 -5.97
CA LEU A 659 -38.53 9.00 -6.91
C LEU A 659 -39.08 10.43 -6.92
N GLU A 660 -40.37 10.63 -6.64
CA GLU A 660 -40.94 11.99 -6.56
C GLU A 660 -40.60 12.67 -5.22
N ALA A 661 -40.56 11.93 -4.10
CA ALA A 661 -39.99 12.46 -2.85
C ALA A 661 -38.51 12.87 -3.02
N ILE A 662 -37.72 12.03 -3.70
CA ILE A 662 -36.35 12.36 -4.11
C ILE A 662 -36.33 13.61 -5.00
N ARG A 663 -37.25 13.75 -5.95
CA ARG A 663 -37.33 14.93 -6.83
C ARG A 663 -37.66 16.20 -6.05
N ILE A 664 -38.57 16.13 -5.07
CA ILE A 664 -38.87 17.21 -4.13
C ILE A 664 -37.64 17.58 -3.30
N SER A 665 -36.94 16.61 -2.71
CA SER A 665 -35.67 16.86 -1.99
C SER A 665 -34.60 17.50 -2.89
N CYS A 666 -34.52 17.11 -4.17
CA CYS A 666 -33.60 17.71 -5.15
C CYS A 666 -33.98 19.12 -5.60
N LEU A 667 -35.27 19.48 -5.57
CA LEU A 667 -35.75 20.86 -5.77
C LEU A 667 -35.47 21.75 -4.55
N GLY A 668 -35.30 21.16 -3.38
CA GLY A 668 -34.77 21.78 -2.16
C GLY A 668 -33.26 21.68 -2.05
N TYR A 669 -32.78 21.40 -0.84
CA TYR A 669 -31.37 21.19 -0.51
C TYR A 669 -31.16 19.73 -0.05
N PRO A 670 -30.89 18.79 -0.98
CA PRO A 670 -30.85 17.36 -0.67
C PRO A 670 -29.59 16.97 0.13
N THR A 671 -28.47 17.66 -0.08
CA THR A 671 -27.20 17.32 0.56
C THR A 671 -26.94 18.24 1.74
N ARG A 672 -26.89 17.65 2.94
CA ARG A 672 -26.67 18.33 4.22
C ARG A 672 -25.42 17.76 4.88
N ARG A 673 -24.62 18.64 5.51
CA ARG A 673 -23.41 18.29 6.30
C ARG A 673 -23.37 19.20 7.52
N THR A 674 -22.90 18.70 8.66
CA THR A 674 -22.45 19.59 9.75
C THR A 674 -21.25 20.41 9.28
N PHE A 675 -20.96 21.53 9.95
CA PHE A 675 -19.80 22.34 9.58
C PHE A 675 -18.48 21.58 9.80
N GLU A 676 -18.34 20.83 10.90
CA GLU A 676 -17.28 19.84 11.12
C GLU A 676 -17.10 18.86 9.93
N GLU A 677 -18.13 18.08 9.55
CA GLU A 677 -18.05 17.13 8.41
C GLU A 677 -17.61 17.81 7.11
N PHE A 678 -18.02 19.07 6.90
CA PHE A 678 -17.72 19.83 5.70
C PHE A 678 -16.29 20.39 5.69
N VAL A 679 -15.86 21.02 6.79
CA VAL A 679 -14.53 21.62 6.92
C VAL A 679 -13.44 20.54 6.89
N ASP A 680 -13.63 19.40 7.57
CA ASP A 680 -12.67 18.30 7.51
C ASP A 680 -12.48 17.75 6.10
N ARG A 681 -13.57 17.56 5.34
CA ARG A 681 -13.51 17.05 3.95
C ARG A 681 -12.89 18.07 2.98
N PHE A 682 -13.21 19.35 3.11
CA PHE A 682 -12.97 20.37 2.09
C PHE A 682 -11.97 21.48 2.47
N SER A 683 -11.42 21.49 3.69
CA SER A 683 -10.32 22.39 4.11
C SER A 683 -9.11 22.40 3.16
N VAL A 684 -8.87 21.28 2.46
CA VAL A 684 -7.84 21.15 1.40
C VAL A 684 -8.01 22.20 0.28
N LEU A 685 -9.23 22.67 0.01
CA LEU A 685 -9.53 23.73 -0.97
C LEU A 685 -9.06 25.11 -0.52
N ARG A 686 -9.03 25.36 0.80
CA ARG A 686 -8.53 26.61 1.40
C ARG A 686 -7.76 26.33 2.71
N PRO A 687 -6.50 25.86 2.65
CA PRO A 687 -5.72 25.47 3.82
C PRO A 687 -5.47 26.59 4.85
N GLU A 688 -5.71 27.84 4.48
CA GLU A 688 -5.73 29.02 5.36
C GLU A 688 -6.68 28.83 6.56
N VAL A 689 -7.80 28.12 6.33
CA VAL A 689 -8.85 27.86 7.34
C VAL A 689 -8.33 27.00 8.50
N LEU A 690 -7.37 26.10 8.24
CA LEU A 690 -6.73 25.27 9.28
C LEU A 690 -5.67 26.03 10.10
N GLY A 691 -5.30 27.25 9.67
CA GLY A 691 -4.21 28.03 10.29
C GLY A 691 -4.67 29.02 11.36
N LEU A 692 -5.97 29.22 11.54
CA LEU A 692 -6.57 30.23 12.41
C LEU A 692 -7.81 29.66 13.10
N CYS A 693 -8.07 30.09 14.33
CA CYS A 693 -9.23 29.65 15.12
C CYS A 693 -10.50 30.40 14.67
N TYR A 694 -10.93 30.16 13.44
CA TYR A 694 -12.22 30.62 12.92
C TYR A 694 -13.36 29.80 13.52
N ASP A 695 -14.52 30.44 13.66
CA ASP A 695 -15.79 29.74 13.90
C ASP A 695 -16.16 28.87 12.68
N GLU A 696 -16.82 27.73 12.91
CA GLU A 696 -17.02 26.69 11.87
C GLU A 696 -17.91 27.18 10.71
N VAL A 697 -18.86 28.09 11.02
CA VAL A 697 -19.70 28.78 10.03
C VAL A 697 -18.86 29.70 9.14
N THR A 698 -17.86 30.37 9.72
CA THR A 698 -16.92 31.25 9.00
C THR A 698 -15.95 30.42 8.16
N ALA A 699 -15.41 29.34 8.72
CA ALA A 699 -14.58 28.36 8.02
C ALA A 699 -15.29 27.78 6.77
N THR A 700 -16.56 27.39 6.94
CA THR A 700 -17.42 26.88 5.86
C THR A 700 -17.65 27.91 4.75
N ASN A 701 -18.03 29.14 5.12
CA ASN A 701 -18.15 30.25 4.15
C ASN A 701 -16.85 30.47 3.37
N MET A 702 -15.72 30.55 4.07
CA MET A 702 -14.41 30.78 3.46
C MET A 702 -14.03 29.69 2.43
N VAL A 703 -14.45 28.44 2.63
CA VAL A 703 -14.26 27.36 1.64
C VAL A 703 -15.19 27.54 0.43
N LEU A 704 -16.47 27.86 0.65
CA LEU A 704 -17.47 28.02 -0.41
C LEU A 704 -17.19 29.23 -1.31
N GLU A 705 -16.84 30.37 -0.72
CA GLU A 705 -16.31 31.56 -1.40
C GLU A 705 -15.16 31.19 -2.35
N LYS A 706 -14.21 30.36 -1.88
CA LYS A 706 -13.00 30.03 -2.62
C LYS A 706 -13.29 29.21 -3.88
N VAL A 707 -14.43 28.53 -3.93
CA VAL A 707 -14.93 27.77 -5.08
C VAL A 707 -15.81 28.62 -5.99
N ASN A 708 -16.32 29.77 -5.53
CA ASN A 708 -17.39 30.55 -6.15
C ASN A 708 -18.67 29.71 -6.39
N LEU A 709 -19.00 28.81 -5.46
CA LEU A 709 -20.22 28.01 -5.52
C LEU A 709 -21.45 28.94 -5.42
N THR A 710 -22.50 28.70 -6.21
CA THR A 710 -23.70 29.56 -6.24
C THR A 710 -24.97 28.81 -5.87
N GLY A 711 -25.85 29.44 -5.08
CA GLY A 711 -27.13 28.86 -4.67
C GLY A 711 -27.07 27.79 -3.57
N TYR A 712 -25.99 27.75 -2.79
CA TYR A 712 -25.96 27.05 -1.50
C TYR A 712 -26.69 27.87 -0.41
N GLN A 713 -26.96 27.25 0.73
CA GLN A 713 -27.38 27.94 1.96
C GLN A 713 -26.61 27.45 3.18
N ILE A 714 -26.63 28.24 4.25
CA ILE A 714 -26.00 27.95 5.54
C ILE A 714 -27.06 28.16 6.62
N GLY A 715 -27.28 27.12 7.44
CA GLY A 715 -28.18 27.16 8.59
C GLY A 715 -27.44 27.47 9.89
N LYS A 716 -28.03 27.05 11.02
CA LYS A 716 -27.45 27.18 12.36
C LYS A 716 -26.44 26.09 12.69
N THR A 717 -26.64 24.88 12.17
CA THR A 717 -25.82 23.69 12.51
C THR A 717 -25.24 22.99 11.29
N LYS A 718 -25.77 23.28 10.09
CA LYS A 718 -25.47 22.56 8.84
C LYS A 718 -25.29 23.49 7.65
N VAL A 719 -24.48 23.05 6.69
CA VAL A 719 -24.46 23.60 5.32
C VAL A 719 -25.43 22.81 4.43
N PHE A 720 -26.14 23.53 3.58
CA PHE A 720 -27.21 23.04 2.71
C PHE A 720 -26.84 23.24 1.24
N LEU A 721 -26.64 22.13 0.52
CA LEU A 721 -26.17 22.12 -0.85
C LEU A 721 -27.23 21.58 -1.82
N ARG A 722 -27.25 22.14 -3.03
CA ARG A 722 -28.12 21.71 -4.15
C ARG A 722 -27.59 20.43 -4.81
N ALA A 723 -28.47 19.71 -5.49
CA ALA A 723 -28.13 18.47 -6.18
C ALA A 723 -26.91 18.63 -7.12
N GLY A 724 -25.87 17.82 -6.91
CA GLY A 724 -24.64 17.83 -7.70
C GLY A 724 -23.54 18.80 -7.27
N GLN A 725 -23.83 19.80 -6.41
CA GLN A 725 -22.78 20.72 -5.90
C GLN A 725 -21.70 19.99 -5.10
N MET A 726 -22.07 18.93 -4.38
CA MET A 726 -21.11 18.08 -3.66
C MET A 726 -20.06 17.47 -4.60
N ALA A 727 -20.48 17.00 -5.77
CA ALA A 727 -19.59 16.43 -6.77
C ALA A 727 -18.69 17.49 -7.43
N GLU A 728 -19.15 18.75 -7.54
CA GLU A 728 -18.29 19.86 -7.98
C GLU A 728 -17.19 20.14 -6.95
N LEU A 729 -17.53 20.18 -5.66
CA LEU A 729 -16.56 20.34 -4.56
C LEU A 729 -15.53 19.18 -4.53
N ASP A 730 -15.97 17.94 -4.71
CA ASP A 730 -15.07 16.78 -4.77
C ASP A 730 -14.21 16.74 -6.05
N ALA A 731 -14.73 17.20 -7.20
CA ALA A 731 -13.93 17.38 -8.41
C ALA A 731 -12.83 18.43 -8.21
N ARG A 732 -13.14 19.58 -7.61
CA ARG A 732 -12.15 20.62 -7.24
C ARG A 732 -11.13 20.10 -6.22
N ARG A 733 -11.57 19.32 -5.25
CA ARG A 733 -10.70 18.68 -4.25
C ARG A 733 -9.72 17.72 -4.93
N THR A 734 -10.19 16.94 -5.89
CA THR A 734 -9.38 16.02 -6.70
C THR A 734 -8.37 16.75 -7.60
N GLU A 735 -8.76 17.89 -8.19
CA GLU A 735 -7.88 18.78 -8.96
C GLU A 735 -6.71 19.29 -8.08
N VAL A 736 -7.01 19.85 -6.90
CA VAL A 736 -6.02 20.37 -5.94
C VAL A 736 -5.09 19.27 -5.41
N LEU A 737 -5.63 18.08 -5.10
CA LEU A 737 -4.84 16.92 -4.67
C LEU A 737 -3.90 16.42 -5.79
N SER A 738 -4.38 16.35 -7.03
CA SER A 738 -3.59 15.92 -8.20
C SER A 738 -2.44 16.88 -8.51
N TYR A 739 -2.70 18.19 -8.43
CA TYR A 739 -1.66 19.22 -8.55
C TYR A 739 -0.64 19.14 -7.40
N SER A 740 -1.10 18.92 -6.17
CA SER A 740 -0.25 18.78 -4.99
C SER A 740 0.66 17.54 -5.08
N ALA A 741 0.12 16.39 -5.49
CA ALA A 741 0.90 15.19 -5.78
C ALA A 741 1.95 15.44 -6.86
N SER A 742 1.59 16.12 -7.95
CA SER A 742 2.51 16.50 -9.03
C SER A 742 3.65 17.41 -8.55
N LYS A 743 3.36 18.37 -7.66
CA LYS A 743 4.34 19.28 -7.03
C LYS A 743 5.32 18.51 -6.14
N ILE A 744 4.85 17.54 -5.36
CA ILE A 744 5.68 16.65 -4.53
C ILE A 744 6.56 15.75 -5.42
N GLN A 745 5.97 15.05 -6.40
CA GLN A 745 6.69 14.18 -7.33
C GLN A 745 7.79 14.94 -8.08
N ARG A 746 7.52 16.17 -8.55
CA ARG A 746 8.52 17.04 -9.19
C ARG A 746 9.70 17.33 -8.25
N LYS A 747 9.44 17.71 -6.99
CA LYS A 747 10.50 17.99 -6.00
C LYS A 747 11.31 16.74 -5.66
N VAL A 748 10.68 15.58 -5.48
CA VAL A 748 11.36 14.30 -5.20
C VAL A 748 12.23 13.88 -6.39
N ARG A 749 11.70 13.92 -7.63
CA ARG A 749 12.48 13.63 -8.85
C ARG A 749 13.68 14.57 -9.00
N SER A 750 13.52 15.87 -8.78
CA SER A 750 14.63 16.84 -8.78
C SER A 750 15.65 16.60 -7.68
N PHE A 751 15.23 16.19 -6.47
CA PHE A 751 16.14 15.85 -5.37
C PHE A 751 16.98 14.61 -5.69
N LEU A 752 16.36 13.53 -6.18
CA LEU A 752 17.04 12.31 -6.57
C LEU A 752 18.04 12.56 -7.72
N ALA A 753 17.63 13.29 -8.76
CA ALA A 753 18.50 13.67 -9.86
C ALA A 753 19.70 14.50 -9.38
N ARG A 754 19.48 15.49 -8.50
CA ARG A 754 20.55 16.31 -7.91
C ARG A 754 21.50 15.48 -7.03
N ARG A 755 20.98 14.53 -6.23
CA ARG A 755 21.80 13.63 -5.40
C ARG A 755 22.73 12.78 -6.28
N ASN A 756 22.17 12.15 -7.30
CA ASN A 756 22.91 11.28 -8.21
C ASN A 756 23.96 12.08 -9.01
N PHE A 757 23.63 13.29 -9.48
CA PHE A 757 24.59 14.19 -10.14
C PHE A 757 25.75 14.61 -9.20
N ILE A 758 25.46 14.92 -7.93
CA ILE A 758 26.50 15.27 -6.96
C ILE A 758 27.42 14.06 -6.71
N GLN A 759 26.87 12.85 -6.54
CA GLN A 759 27.66 11.63 -6.40
C GLN A 759 28.56 11.39 -7.62
N LEU A 760 28.00 11.43 -8.83
CA LEU A 760 28.75 11.27 -10.08
C LEU A 760 29.87 12.31 -10.24
N ARG A 761 29.59 13.59 -9.89
CA ARG A 761 30.60 14.66 -9.89
C ARG A 761 31.72 14.41 -8.89
N MET A 762 31.40 13.95 -7.67
CA MET A 762 32.41 13.63 -6.66
C MET A 762 33.32 12.50 -7.11
N SER A 763 32.76 11.39 -7.61
CA SER A 763 33.55 10.28 -8.16
C SER A 763 34.41 10.70 -9.36
N SER A 764 33.88 11.57 -10.24
CA SER A 764 34.64 12.12 -11.37
C SER A 764 35.83 12.97 -10.90
N VAL A 765 35.64 13.84 -9.89
CA VAL A 765 36.71 14.67 -9.32
C VAL A 765 37.77 13.81 -8.60
N GLN A 766 37.36 12.77 -7.88
CA GLN A 766 38.28 11.81 -7.25
C GLN A 766 39.13 11.07 -8.29
N LEU A 767 38.51 10.58 -9.37
CA LEU A 767 39.21 9.91 -10.47
C LEU A 767 40.16 10.87 -11.20
N GLN A 768 39.73 12.10 -11.48
CA GLN A 768 40.59 13.15 -12.07
C GLN A 768 41.80 13.48 -11.16
N ALA A 769 41.61 13.54 -9.84
CA ALA A 769 42.70 13.75 -8.89
C ALA A 769 43.69 12.57 -8.89
N MET A 770 43.20 11.32 -8.91
CA MET A 770 44.02 10.11 -9.02
C MET A 770 44.83 10.10 -10.33
N CYS A 771 44.22 10.40 -11.47
CA CYS A 771 44.90 10.46 -12.77
C CYS A 771 45.97 11.57 -12.79
N ARG A 772 45.66 12.78 -12.29
CA ARG A 772 46.64 13.89 -12.18
C ARG A 772 47.82 13.50 -11.28
N GLY A 773 47.55 12.86 -10.14
CA GLY A 773 48.58 12.34 -9.25
C GLY A 773 49.45 11.26 -9.90
N GLN A 774 48.86 10.37 -10.71
CA GLN A 774 49.61 9.33 -11.41
C GLN A 774 50.51 9.90 -12.52
N ILE A 775 50.02 10.87 -13.29
CA ILE A 775 50.83 11.59 -14.30
C ILE A 775 52.01 12.29 -13.63
N ALA A 776 51.78 12.98 -12.50
CA ALA A 776 52.84 13.65 -11.75
C ALA A 776 53.88 12.67 -11.18
N ARG A 777 53.45 11.51 -10.65
CA ARG A 777 54.34 10.44 -10.19
C ARG A 777 55.22 9.92 -11.33
N HIS A 778 54.63 9.61 -12.48
CA HIS A 778 55.37 9.02 -13.60
C HIS A 778 56.38 10.01 -14.22
N TYR A 779 56.01 11.30 -14.33
CA TYR A 779 56.94 12.36 -14.73
C TYR A 779 58.11 12.50 -13.74
N TYR A 780 57.85 12.40 -12.43
CA TYR A 780 58.90 12.43 -11.42
C TYR A 780 59.80 11.19 -11.46
N GLU A 781 59.26 9.98 -11.72
CA GLU A 781 60.05 8.77 -11.92
C GLU A 781 61.04 8.92 -13.07
N ASP A 782 60.60 9.48 -14.20
CA ASP A 782 61.47 9.72 -15.36
C ASP A 782 62.52 10.81 -15.12
N LEU A 783 62.20 11.87 -14.38
CA LEU A 783 63.21 12.82 -13.89
C LEU A 783 64.22 12.11 -12.96
N ARG A 784 63.77 11.23 -12.07
CA ARG A 784 64.63 10.48 -11.15
C ARG A 784 65.54 9.49 -11.89
N ARG A 785 65.01 8.81 -12.93
CA ARG A 785 65.78 7.94 -13.85
C ARG A 785 66.84 8.74 -14.62
N LYS A 786 66.47 9.89 -15.20
CA LYS A 786 67.40 10.78 -15.92
C LYS A 786 68.51 11.30 -15.00
N ALA A 787 68.17 11.76 -13.80
CA ALA A 787 69.14 12.21 -12.80
C ALA A 787 70.07 11.09 -12.32
N ALA A 788 69.54 9.87 -12.09
CA ALA A 788 70.36 8.70 -11.74
C ALA A 788 71.32 8.31 -12.87
N SER A 789 70.86 8.30 -14.12
CA SER A 789 71.69 8.04 -15.30
C SER A 789 72.84 9.06 -15.42
N LEU A 790 72.54 10.36 -15.30
CA LEU A 790 73.56 11.42 -15.30
C LEU A 790 74.55 11.29 -14.12
N LYS A 791 74.09 10.92 -12.93
CA LYS A 791 74.94 10.66 -11.75
C LYS A 791 75.89 9.47 -11.98
N ILE A 792 75.42 8.37 -12.57
CA ILE A 792 76.26 7.21 -12.94
C ILE A 792 77.27 7.61 -14.01
N GLN A 793 76.85 8.31 -15.07
CA GLN A 793 77.71 8.75 -16.16
C GLN A 793 78.82 9.70 -15.69
N THR A 794 78.51 10.65 -14.79
CA THR A 794 79.49 11.59 -14.25
C THR A 794 80.51 10.91 -13.34
N TYR A 795 80.09 10.01 -12.44
CA TYR A 795 81.05 9.21 -11.65
C TYR A 795 81.92 8.32 -12.52
N TYR A 796 81.36 7.66 -13.55
CA TYR A 796 82.14 6.83 -14.47
C TYR A 796 83.19 7.64 -15.24
N ARG A 797 82.79 8.77 -15.87
CA ARG A 797 83.70 9.66 -16.60
C ARG A 797 84.82 10.19 -15.69
N MET A 798 84.47 10.61 -14.48
CA MET A 798 85.42 11.12 -13.48
C MET A 798 86.39 10.03 -13.00
N HIS A 799 85.90 8.81 -12.73
CA HIS A 799 86.75 7.68 -12.36
C HIS A 799 87.72 7.31 -13.49
N PHE A 800 87.23 7.21 -14.73
CA PHE A 800 88.05 6.87 -15.91
C PHE A 800 89.15 7.90 -16.15
N ALA A 801 88.82 9.20 -16.14
CA ALA A 801 89.79 10.28 -16.25
C ALA A 801 90.82 10.24 -15.11
N ARG A 802 90.39 10.04 -13.86
CA ARG A 802 91.27 9.97 -12.68
C ARG A 802 92.18 8.73 -12.70
N LYS A 803 91.72 7.59 -13.24
CA LYS A 803 92.53 6.38 -13.46
C LYS A 803 93.63 6.65 -14.48
N ASN A 804 93.29 7.22 -15.63
CA ASN A 804 94.25 7.50 -16.70
C ASN A 804 95.28 8.56 -16.27
N TYR A 805 94.85 9.62 -15.58
CA TYR A 805 95.76 10.62 -15.02
C TYR A 805 96.70 10.02 -13.95
N LYS A 806 96.20 9.18 -13.03
CA LYS A 806 97.06 8.49 -12.04
C LYS A 806 98.10 7.59 -12.72
N ALA A 807 97.72 6.86 -13.77
CA ALA A 807 98.66 6.04 -14.53
C ALA A 807 99.77 6.90 -15.17
N LEU A 808 99.41 7.95 -15.90
CA LEU A 808 100.35 8.87 -16.54
C LEU A 808 101.28 9.56 -15.52
N TYR A 809 100.73 9.99 -14.38
CA TYR A 809 101.49 10.58 -13.27
C TYR A 809 102.50 9.57 -12.71
N SER A 810 102.07 8.34 -12.40
CA SER A 810 102.96 7.29 -11.86
C SER A 810 104.09 6.92 -12.82
N ALA A 811 103.83 6.85 -14.13
CA ALA A 811 104.86 6.66 -15.14
C ALA A 811 105.85 7.84 -15.17
N SER A 812 105.33 9.06 -15.13
CA SER A 812 106.14 10.30 -15.13
C SER A 812 107.05 10.38 -13.89
N THR A 813 106.54 10.05 -12.71
CA THR A 813 107.34 10.03 -11.46
C THR A 813 108.41 8.94 -11.49
N THR A 814 108.11 7.76 -12.05
CA THR A 814 109.08 6.66 -12.22
C THR A 814 110.20 7.04 -13.21
N ILE A 815 109.86 7.70 -14.32
CA ILE A 815 110.86 8.22 -15.28
C ILE A 815 111.71 9.32 -14.61
N GLN A 816 111.09 10.24 -13.88
CA GLN A 816 111.78 11.33 -13.20
C GLN A 816 112.74 10.85 -12.09
N SER A 817 112.35 9.84 -11.30
CA SER A 817 113.22 9.25 -10.28
C SER A 817 114.38 8.47 -10.91
N GLY A 818 114.13 7.73 -12.00
CA GLY A 818 115.17 7.08 -12.79
C GLY A 818 116.20 8.07 -13.36
N LEU A 819 115.75 9.18 -13.95
CA LEU A 819 116.61 10.24 -14.48
C LEU A 819 117.43 10.93 -13.37
N ARG A 820 116.80 11.30 -12.25
CA ARG A 820 117.51 11.88 -11.09
C ARG A 820 118.60 10.93 -10.56
N GLY A 821 118.28 9.63 -10.46
CA GLY A 821 119.22 8.59 -10.08
C GLY A 821 120.32 8.32 -11.11
N MET A 822 120.12 8.69 -12.39
CA MET A 822 121.15 8.63 -13.42
C MET A 822 122.11 9.81 -13.32
N THR A 823 121.60 11.05 -13.18
CA THR A 823 122.43 12.26 -13.01
C THR A 823 123.35 12.16 -11.80
N ALA A 824 122.84 11.70 -10.66
CA ALA A 824 123.63 11.52 -9.44
C ALA A 824 124.77 10.49 -9.60
N ARG A 825 124.54 9.40 -10.36
CA ARG A 825 125.57 8.39 -10.65
C ARG A 825 126.63 8.91 -11.62
N ASN A 826 126.24 9.69 -12.63
CA ASN A 826 127.17 10.31 -13.57
C ASN A 826 128.13 11.27 -12.84
N GLU A 827 127.62 12.12 -11.93
CA GLU A 827 128.47 13.01 -11.16
C GLU A 827 129.37 12.26 -10.16
N PHE A 828 128.88 11.18 -9.54
CA PHE A 828 129.71 10.30 -8.71
C PHE A 828 130.90 9.71 -9.49
N HIS A 829 130.66 9.21 -10.72
CA HIS A 829 131.74 8.71 -11.58
C HIS A 829 132.75 9.79 -11.97
N PHE A 830 132.30 11.02 -12.26
CA PHE A 830 133.22 12.14 -12.51
C PHE A 830 134.11 12.47 -11.30
N ARG A 831 133.50 12.51 -10.09
CA ARG A 831 134.23 12.70 -8.82
C ARG A 831 135.23 11.55 -8.57
N GLN A 832 134.86 10.31 -8.92
CA GLN A 832 135.73 9.12 -8.81
C GLN A 832 136.95 9.21 -9.75
N GLN A 833 136.76 9.59 -11.01
CA GLN A 833 137.83 9.80 -11.99
C GLN A 833 138.82 10.89 -11.52
N THR A 834 138.28 12.03 -11.06
CA THR A 834 139.09 13.13 -10.52
C THR A 834 139.92 12.69 -9.32
N LYS A 835 139.33 11.90 -8.40
CA LYS A 835 140.05 11.36 -7.23
C LYS A 835 141.17 10.39 -7.63
N ALA A 836 140.96 9.54 -8.65
CA ALA A 836 142.00 8.66 -9.17
C ALA A 836 143.18 9.44 -9.79
N ALA A 837 142.91 10.51 -10.54
CA ALA A 837 143.95 11.37 -11.10
C ALA A 837 144.83 12.03 -10.01
N VAL A 838 144.21 12.50 -8.91
CA VAL A 838 144.95 13.08 -7.76
C VAL A 838 145.86 12.05 -7.08
N ILE A 839 145.43 10.79 -6.96
CA ILE A 839 146.26 9.71 -6.39
C ILE A 839 147.50 9.46 -7.27
N ILE A 840 147.33 9.35 -8.59
CA ILE A 840 148.43 9.15 -9.55
C ILE A 840 149.44 10.31 -9.48
N GLN A 841 148.96 11.56 -9.42
CA GLN A 841 149.81 12.74 -9.26
C GLN A 841 150.60 12.74 -7.94
N SER A 842 150.01 12.22 -6.85
CA SER A 842 150.68 12.10 -5.55
C SER A 842 151.85 11.11 -5.60
N CYS A 843 151.62 9.90 -6.14
CA CYS A 843 152.66 8.86 -6.27
C CYS A 843 153.85 9.35 -7.11
N CYS A 844 153.59 10.00 -8.25
CA CYS A 844 154.65 10.53 -9.13
C CYS A 844 155.52 11.60 -8.43
N ARG A 845 154.91 12.47 -7.60
CA ARG A 845 155.65 13.47 -6.81
C ARG A 845 156.54 12.84 -5.73
N SER A 846 156.08 11.75 -5.11
CA SER A 846 156.84 11.01 -4.08
C SER A 846 158.11 10.39 -4.65
N ASP A 847 158.00 9.72 -5.80
CA ASP A 847 159.12 8.98 -6.40
C ASP A 847 160.22 9.93 -6.92
N LEU A 848 159.83 11.09 -7.46
CA LEU A 848 160.74 12.16 -7.86
C LEU A 848 161.59 12.68 -6.68
N ALA A 849 160.99 12.79 -5.48
CA ALA A 849 161.70 13.21 -4.27
C ALA A 849 162.66 12.12 -3.75
N SER A 850 162.21 10.85 -3.77
CA SER A 850 163.01 9.68 -3.39
C SER A 850 164.30 9.56 -4.23
N SER A 851 164.16 9.66 -5.55
CA SER A 851 165.28 9.65 -6.50
C SER A 851 166.31 10.75 -6.19
N ARG A 852 165.85 11.98 -5.92
CA ARG A 852 166.70 13.14 -5.60
C ARG A 852 167.51 12.94 -4.31
N TYR A 853 166.89 12.35 -3.28
CA TYR A 853 167.55 12.02 -2.01
C TYR A 853 168.64 10.94 -2.18
N MET A 854 168.35 9.88 -2.94
CA MET A 854 169.29 8.78 -3.17
C MET A 854 170.53 9.21 -3.98
N GLY A 855 170.39 10.18 -4.88
CA GLY A 855 171.52 10.83 -5.57
C GLY A 855 172.47 11.54 -4.61
N LEU A 856 171.94 12.39 -3.73
CA LEU A 856 172.72 13.10 -2.69
C LEU A 856 173.46 12.12 -1.76
N LYS A 857 172.80 11.03 -1.34
CA LYS A 857 173.40 10.00 -0.48
C LYS A 857 174.62 9.33 -1.11
N LYS A 858 174.59 9.02 -2.42
CA LYS A 858 175.76 8.47 -3.15
C LYS A 858 176.92 9.47 -3.25
N ALA A 859 176.63 10.74 -3.51
CA ALA A 859 177.67 11.79 -3.61
C ALA A 859 178.42 12.00 -2.27
N ALA A 860 177.69 12.02 -1.16
CA ALA A 860 178.26 12.17 0.18
C ALA A 860 179.24 11.03 0.53
N ILE A 861 178.82 9.77 0.34
CA ILE A 861 179.64 8.57 0.66
C ILE A 861 180.93 8.58 -0.16
N THR A 862 180.84 8.85 -1.47
CA THR A 862 182.00 8.89 -2.38
C THR A 862 183.04 9.91 -1.91
N THR A 863 182.59 11.08 -1.49
CA THR A 863 183.45 12.18 -1.00
C THR A 863 184.14 11.81 0.33
N GLN A 864 183.41 11.18 1.25
CA GLN A 864 183.94 10.72 2.54
C GLN A 864 185.04 9.64 2.39
N CYS A 865 184.87 8.71 1.45
CA CYS A 865 185.88 7.69 1.13
C CYS A 865 187.17 8.32 0.59
N ALA A 866 187.07 9.27 -0.34
CA ALA A 866 188.23 9.96 -0.92
C ALA A 866 189.04 10.75 0.13
N TRP A 867 188.38 11.38 1.10
CA TRP A 867 189.06 12.13 2.17
C TRP A 867 189.87 11.22 3.11
N ARG A 868 189.28 10.10 3.56
CA ARG A 868 189.97 9.11 4.42
C ARG A 868 191.25 8.58 3.75
N GLY A 869 191.18 8.26 2.45
CA GLY A 869 192.34 7.85 1.64
C GLY A 869 193.39 8.94 1.36
N ARG A 870 193.18 10.18 1.82
CA ARG A 870 194.12 11.31 1.69
C ARG A 870 194.97 11.47 2.95
N VAL A 871 194.40 11.20 4.13
CA VAL A 871 195.09 11.28 5.43
C VAL A 871 196.21 10.24 5.54
N ALA A 872 195.91 8.96 5.27
CA ALA A 872 196.88 7.87 5.36
C ALA A 872 198.12 8.07 4.45
N ARG A 873 197.96 8.74 3.29
CA ARG A 873 199.07 9.05 2.37
C ARG A 873 199.95 10.22 2.82
N ARG A 874 199.57 10.96 3.87
CA ARG A 874 200.41 12.00 4.48
C ARG A 874 201.31 11.43 5.57
N GLU A 875 200.79 10.51 6.40
CA GLU A 875 201.58 9.77 7.40
C GLU A 875 202.78 9.03 6.79
N LEU A 876 202.55 8.28 5.71
CA LEU A 876 203.60 7.50 5.01
C LEU A 876 204.80 8.34 4.53
N ARG A 877 204.65 9.67 4.39
CA ARG A 877 205.75 10.57 4.00
C ARG A 877 206.70 10.90 5.16
N LYS A 878 206.21 10.93 6.41
CA LYS A 878 207.08 11.10 7.60
C LYS A 878 208.12 9.96 7.66
N LEU A 879 207.67 8.74 7.40
CA LEU A 879 208.46 7.51 7.59
C LEU A 879 209.51 7.24 6.51
N LYS A 880 209.51 7.97 5.38
CA LYS A 880 210.46 7.73 4.27
C LYS A 880 211.66 8.68 4.18
N MET A 881 211.66 9.82 4.87
CA MET A 881 212.78 10.77 4.82
C MET A 881 213.80 10.57 5.95
N ALA A 882 213.45 9.88 7.04
CA ALA A 882 214.35 9.58 8.16
C ALA A 882 215.32 8.40 7.89
N ALA A 883 215.52 8.01 6.63
CA ALA A 883 216.05 6.69 6.28
C ALA A 883 217.30 6.71 5.37
N LYS A 884 218.06 7.82 5.31
CA LYS A 884 219.25 7.91 4.43
C LYS A 884 220.35 8.88 4.86
N GLU A 885 220.94 8.61 6.02
CA GLU A 885 222.03 9.42 6.63
C GLU A 885 223.45 8.88 6.32
N SER A 886 223.59 7.94 5.36
CA SER A 886 224.86 7.25 5.07
C SER A 886 225.18 7.21 3.58
N GLY A 887 226.45 7.47 3.21
CA GLY A 887 226.93 7.29 1.83
C GLY A 887 228.27 7.95 1.46
N ALA A 888 228.38 9.29 1.51
CA ALA A 888 229.44 10.04 0.83
C ALA A 888 229.65 11.42 1.47
N LEU A 889 230.85 11.92 1.83
CA LEU A 889 232.24 11.42 1.76
C LEU A 889 232.93 11.34 0.38
N GLN A 890 232.19 11.20 -0.72
CA GLN A 890 232.77 11.15 -2.09
C GLN A 890 232.92 12.54 -2.76
N ALA A 891 232.60 13.64 -2.06
CA ALA A 891 232.76 15.01 -2.57
C ALA A 891 234.19 15.58 -2.40
N ALA A 892 235.06 14.85 -1.71
CA ALA A 892 236.52 14.94 -1.89
C ALA A 892 236.96 14.30 -3.23
N LYS A 893 236.14 14.42 -4.29
CA LYS A 893 236.55 14.31 -5.69
C LYS A 893 236.50 15.73 -6.29
N ASN A 894 237.41 16.62 -5.90
CA ASN A 894 238.80 16.66 -6.38
C ASN A 894 238.86 16.75 -7.91
N LYS A 895 239.14 17.94 -8.45
CA LYS A 895 240.15 18.18 -9.52
C LYS A 895 240.00 17.40 -10.85
N LEU A 896 238.90 16.70 -11.03
CA LEU A 896 238.55 15.81 -12.13
C LEU A 896 237.02 15.82 -12.20
N GLU A 897 236.34 16.13 -13.30
CA GLU A 897 236.77 16.47 -14.67
C GLU A 897 235.86 17.64 -15.13
N LYS A 898 236.22 18.69 -15.89
CA LYS A 898 237.45 19.27 -16.48
C LYS A 898 238.77 18.50 -16.50
N GLN A 899 238.84 17.55 -17.42
CA GLN A 899 239.72 17.69 -18.59
C GLN A 899 238.89 17.76 -19.88
N VAL A 900 237.64 17.28 -19.84
CA VAL A 900 236.68 17.27 -20.96
C VAL A 900 235.99 18.63 -21.17
N GLU A 901 236.77 19.64 -21.57
CA GLU A 901 236.33 20.63 -22.58
C GLU A 901 236.26 20.00 -23.99
N GLU A 902 236.75 18.76 -24.11
CA GLU A 902 237.37 18.21 -25.30
C GLU A 902 236.40 17.65 -26.35
N LEU A 903 235.24 17.12 -25.97
CA LEU A 903 234.41 16.26 -26.83
C LEU A 903 232.90 16.55 -26.68
N THR A 904 232.30 17.58 -27.29
CA THR A 904 232.73 18.38 -28.47
C THR A 904 232.97 17.53 -29.72
N TRP A 905 232.35 16.33 -29.80
CA TRP A 905 232.67 15.38 -30.87
C TRP A 905 231.56 14.37 -31.18
N ARG A 906 231.39 13.34 -30.34
CA ARG A 906 231.15 11.98 -30.86
C ARG A 906 229.69 11.65 -31.18
N LEU A 907 229.38 11.80 -32.48
CA LEU A 907 228.29 11.22 -33.28
C LEU A 907 226.97 12.03 -33.23
N GLN A 908 226.28 12.44 -34.31
CA GLN A 908 226.49 12.52 -35.78
C GLN A 908 226.72 11.24 -36.62
N LEU A 909 227.16 10.12 -36.05
CA LEU A 909 227.93 9.12 -36.82
C LEU A 909 227.58 7.64 -36.51
N GLU A 910 226.54 7.34 -35.72
CA GLU A 910 226.31 5.94 -35.26
C GLU A 910 224.99 5.25 -35.63
N LYS A 911 223.88 5.93 -35.93
CA LYS A 911 222.61 5.24 -36.32
C LYS A 911 221.98 5.66 -37.65
N ARG A 912 222.79 6.30 -38.50
CA ARG A 912 222.85 5.95 -39.93
C ARG A 912 223.54 4.58 -40.10
N MET A 913 223.01 3.54 -39.45
CA MET A 913 223.60 2.18 -39.39
C MET A 913 222.56 1.06 -39.22
N ARG A 914 221.24 1.35 -39.20
CA ARG A 914 220.19 0.32 -39.03
C ARG A 914 219.00 0.48 -39.98
N THR A 915 219.29 0.64 -41.28
CA THR A 915 218.65 -0.22 -42.30
C THR A 915 218.87 -1.69 -41.96
N ASP A 916 220.05 -1.99 -41.43
CA ASP A 916 220.53 -3.29 -41.04
C ASP A 916 220.01 -3.69 -39.66
N MET A 917 219.24 -4.78 -39.60
CA MET A 917 219.57 -5.99 -38.83
C MET A 917 218.33 -6.80 -38.45
N GLU A 918 217.18 -6.15 -38.37
CA GLU A 918 215.97 -6.71 -37.76
C GLU A 918 214.76 -6.31 -38.60
N GLU A 919 214.40 -7.02 -39.68
CA GLU A 919 214.93 -8.31 -40.17
C GLU A 919 214.91 -9.49 -39.17
N ALA A 920 213.96 -9.67 -38.26
CA ALA A 920 212.87 -8.84 -37.72
C ALA A 920 212.66 -9.34 -36.29
N LYS A 921 213.75 -9.22 -35.52
CA LYS A 921 214.35 -10.41 -34.91
C LYS A 921 213.53 -10.99 -33.78
N THR A 922 213.69 -12.32 -33.68
CA THR A 922 213.65 -13.12 -32.45
C THR A 922 212.56 -12.74 -31.43
N GLN A 923 211.55 -13.59 -31.21
CA GLN A 923 211.69 -15.05 -31.20
C GLN A 923 210.92 -15.80 -32.30
N GLU A 924 211.24 -15.51 -33.58
CA GLU A 924 211.92 -16.54 -34.39
C GLU A 924 213.41 -16.45 -34.02
N ASN A 925 213.95 -17.23 -33.08
CA ASN A 925 213.55 -18.57 -32.66
C ASN A 925 212.62 -18.64 -31.43
N LYS A 926 211.42 -19.16 -31.64
CA LYS A 926 211.10 -20.56 -31.35
C LYS A 926 211.46 -21.02 -29.92
N LYS A 927 210.39 -21.25 -29.15
CA LYS A 927 210.28 -22.39 -28.20
C LYS A 927 211.35 -22.37 -27.09
N LEU A 928 211.82 -23.56 -26.71
CA LEU A 928 213.12 -23.87 -26.12
C LEU A 928 213.39 -23.40 -24.68
N GLN A 929 212.40 -22.85 -23.97
CA GLN A 929 212.08 -23.29 -22.60
C GLN A 929 210.54 -23.24 -22.45
N GLN A 930 209.78 -24.35 -22.35
CA GLN A 930 210.06 -25.69 -21.78
C GLN A 930 210.46 -25.61 -20.29
N GLN A 931 210.33 -26.64 -19.45
CA GLN A 931 210.10 -28.08 -19.69
C GLN A 931 209.00 -28.54 -18.70
N LEU A 932 207.71 -28.36 -19.08
CA LEU A 932 206.58 -28.47 -18.14
C LEU A 932 205.18 -28.73 -18.77
N GLN A 933 204.92 -29.38 -19.91
CA GLN A 933 205.58 -30.51 -20.58
C GLN A 933 206.16 -31.58 -19.65
N GLU A 934 205.79 -32.84 -19.89
CA GLU A 934 206.72 -33.78 -20.52
C GLU A 934 208.20 -33.41 -20.27
N LEU A 935 208.84 -33.85 -19.18
CA LEU A 935 208.38 -34.86 -18.23
C LEU A 935 208.61 -34.40 -16.78
N GLN A 936 207.78 -34.76 -15.79
CA GLN A 936 206.88 -35.93 -15.75
C GLN A 936 205.46 -35.55 -15.29
N PHE A 937 204.34 -35.91 -15.94
CA PHE A 937 204.06 -36.78 -17.11
C PHE A 937 204.62 -38.21 -17.03
N GLN A 938 203.76 -39.21 -17.20
CA GLN A 938 204.13 -40.61 -16.95
C GLN A 938 204.76 -40.74 -15.55
N SER A 939 204.10 -40.26 -14.48
CA SER A 939 202.64 -40.03 -14.28
C SER A 939 202.10 -38.63 -14.69
N LYS A 940 201.04 -38.40 -15.49
CA LYS A 940 199.97 -39.22 -16.12
C LYS A 940 198.99 -39.98 -15.22
N GLU A 941 197.92 -40.38 -15.91
CA GLU A 941 197.05 -41.53 -15.68
C GLU A 941 195.97 -41.41 -14.59
N THR A 942 194.79 -40.99 -15.09
CA THR A 942 193.46 -41.52 -14.73
C THR A 942 193.06 -41.48 -13.26
N LYS A 943 192.46 -40.34 -12.86
CA LYS A 943 191.21 -40.34 -12.06
C LYS A 943 190.47 -38.98 -12.05
N ASP A 944 189.14 -38.86 -12.23
CA ASP A 944 188.16 -39.56 -13.11
C ASP A 944 186.79 -38.77 -13.13
N ILE A 945 186.14 -38.60 -14.30
CA ILE A 945 184.67 -38.73 -14.56
C ILE A 945 183.58 -37.97 -13.65
N LEU A 946 183.09 -36.68 -13.91
CA LEU A 946 181.68 -36.02 -13.66
C LEU A 946 181.44 -34.40 -13.72
N ARG A 947 180.18 -33.75 -13.60
CA ARG A 947 179.71 -32.22 -13.81
C ARG A 947 178.15 -31.67 -13.49
N ARG A 948 177.69 -30.35 -13.04
CA ARG A 948 176.32 -29.43 -13.19
C ARG A 948 175.67 -28.20 -12.17
N GLU A 949 174.42 -27.48 -12.31
CA GLU A 949 173.86 -26.00 -11.88
C GLU A 949 172.27 -25.48 -11.46
N GLN A 950 171.79 -24.18 -10.98
CA GLN A 950 170.36 -23.32 -10.99
C GLN A 950 169.71 -22.18 -9.86
N GLU A 951 168.61 -21.23 -10.00
CA GLU A 951 167.92 -20.09 -9.02
C GLU A 951 166.50 -19.15 -9.28
N ASN A 952 165.73 -18.31 -8.36
CA ASN A 952 164.82 -16.92 -8.42
C ASN A 952 163.50 -16.38 -7.47
N THR A 953 162.86 -15.06 -7.40
CA THR A 953 161.71 -14.39 -6.42
C THR A 953 160.76 -12.96 -6.63
N LYS A 954 159.63 -12.47 -5.84
CA LYS A 954 158.79 -11.05 -5.80
C LYS A 954 157.50 -10.54 -4.78
N THR A 955 156.72 -9.30 -4.83
CA THR A 955 155.61 -8.55 -3.87
C THR A 955 154.43 -7.44 -4.41
N ALA A 956 153.41 -6.53 -3.92
CA ALA A 956 152.56 -5.73 -2.76
C ALA A 956 151.09 -4.95 -3.13
N LEU A 957 150.07 -4.02 -2.61
CA LEU A 957 149.44 -2.96 -1.53
C LEU A 957 147.76 -2.57 -1.58
N GLU A 958 146.77 -1.61 -1.10
CA GLU A 958 146.29 -0.21 -0.38
C GLU A 958 144.69 0.12 0.18
N LYS A 959 143.95 1.37 0.34
CA LYS A 959 142.70 1.86 1.30
C LYS A 959 141.36 2.89 0.99
N ALA A 960 140.48 3.56 1.94
CA ALA A 960 138.99 4.23 1.85
C ALA A 960 138.28 5.52 2.74
N ALA A 961 136.88 5.90 2.88
CA ALA A 961 136.11 7.23 3.46
C ALA A 961 134.51 7.40 4.07
N LEU A 962 133.75 8.61 4.32
CA LEU A 962 132.44 8.98 5.24
C LEU A 962 131.27 10.22 5.02
N VAL A 963 130.22 10.66 5.93
CA VAL A 963 129.30 11.99 6.29
C VAL A 963 127.64 12.16 6.81
N PRO A 964 126.68 13.27 6.82
CA PRO A 964 125.48 13.77 7.81
C PRO A 964 123.90 14.25 7.37
N GLU A 965 122.78 15.02 7.86
CA GLU A 965 122.11 16.01 8.98
C GLU A 965 120.48 16.55 8.93
N ILE A 966 119.61 17.19 9.92
CA ILE A 966 118.12 17.89 9.87
C ILE A 966 117.24 18.70 11.10
N GLN A 967 115.92 19.30 11.07
CA GLN A 967 115.04 20.18 12.11
C GLN A 967 113.35 20.28 12.22
N ILE A 968 112.68 20.71 13.37
CA ILE A 968 111.27 21.33 13.76
C ILE A 968 109.98 20.60 14.41
N ASP A 969 109.52 21.10 15.61
CA ASP A 969 108.27 21.18 16.50
C ASP A 969 106.91 20.37 16.43
N THR A 970 106.22 20.21 17.59
CA THR A 970 104.91 19.52 17.84
C THR A 970 104.09 20.02 19.08
N THR A 971 102.85 20.52 18.93
CA THR A 971 101.98 20.96 20.08
C THR A 971 100.46 20.72 19.95
N HIS A 972 99.97 20.06 18.89
CA HIS A 972 98.51 19.96 18.61
C HIS A 972 97.88 18.57 18.92
N VAL A 973 98.64 17.63 19.46
CA VAL A 973 98.24 16.21 19.60
C VAL A 973 97.27 15.99 20.76
N ASP A 974 97.53 16.58 21.93
CA ASP A 974 96.83 16.23 23.18
C ASP A 974 95.40 16.76 23.29
N LYS A 975 94.96 17.64 22.38
CA LYS A 975 93.55 18.00 22.22
C LYS A 975 92.77 16.97 21.40
N LEU A 976 93.43 16.33 20.42
CA LEU A 976 92.80 15.36 19.53
C LEU A 976 92.63 13.99 20.18
N THR A 977 93.41 13.65 21.20
CA THR A 977 93.26 12.40 21.97
C THR A 977 92.00 12.41 22.86
N ALA A 978 91.69 13.55 23.49
CA ALA A 978 90.50 13.70 24.35
C ALA A 978 89.17 13.65 23.56
N GLU A 979 89.10 14.25 22.36
CA GLU A 979 87.92 14.16 21.51
C GLU A 979 87.69 12.73 20.98
N ASN A 980 88.76 11.96 20.75
CA ASN A 980 88.66 10.57 20.27
C ASN A 980 88.04 9.60 21.30
N GLU A 981 88.22 9.81 22.60
CA GLU A 981 87.57 8.97 23.62
C GLU A 981 86.06 9.24 23.70
N ASN A 982 85.63 10.51 23.66
CA ASN A 982 84.21 10.87 23.65
C ASN A 982 83.49 10.44 22.36
N LEU A 983 84.19 10.36 21.23
CA LEU A 983 83.62 9.85 19.99
C LEU A 983 83.40 8.33 20.03
N LYS A 984 84.29 7.54 20.66
CA LYS A 984 84.12 6.08 20.80
C LYS A 984 82.90 5.70 21.64
N THR A 985 82.68 6.38 22.77
CA THR A 985 81.53 6.10 23.65
C THR A 985 80.21 6.45 22.97
N LEU A 986 80.19 7.50 22.13
CA LEU A 986 79.03 7.86 21.33
C LEU A 986 78.73 6.83 20.22
N VAL A 987 79.77 6.30 19.56
CA VAL A 987 79.63 5.26 18.51
C VAL A 987 79.01 3.97 19.08
N ILE A 988 79.53 3.47 20.21
CA ILE A 988 78.99 2.25 20.86
C ILE A 988 77.52 2.44 21.29
N SER A 989 77.13 3.65 21.70
CA SER A 989 75.74 4.01 22.03
C SER A 989 74.82 4.16 20.80
N LEU A 990 75.38 4.25 19.59
CA LEU A 990 74.62 4.29 18.33
C LEU A 990 74.53 2.89 17.71
N GLU A 991 75.60 2.10 17.74
CA GLU A 991 75.62 0.71 17.24
C GLU A 991 74.58 -0.16 17.97
N THR A 992 74.56 -0.11 19.31
CA THR A 992 73.55 -0.80 20.13
C THR A 992 72.11 -0.36 19.84
N LYS A 993 71.88 0.91 19.46
CA LYS A 993 70.56 1.40 19.05
C LYS A 993 70.18 0.96 17.64
N ILE A 994 71.15 0.77 16.75
CA ILE A 994 70.91 0.27 15.39
C ILE A 994 70.41 -1.17 15.47
N GLU A 995 71.09 -2.05 16.20
CA GLU A 995 70.65 -3.45 16.39
C GLU A 995 69.23 -3.54 17.00
N GLU A 996 68.93 -2.72 18.02
CA GLU A 996 67.57 -2.62 18.57
C GLU A 996 66.52 -2.20 17.53
N THR A 997 66.86 -1.31 16.59
CA THR A 997 65.93 -0.88 15.54
C THR A 997 65.78 -1.90 14.41
N GLU A 998 66.83 -2.66 14.09
CA GLU A 998 66.77 -3.70 13.06
C GLU A 998 65.95 -4.92 13.53
N GLN A 999 66.08 -5.33 14.80
CA GLN A 999 65.19 -6.35 15.38
C GLN A 999 63.72 -5.91 15.33
N LYS A 1000 63.40 -4.70 15.80
CA LYS A 1000 62.03 -4.15 15.80
C LYS A 1000 61.48 -3.99 14.39
N PHE A 1001 62.31 -3.74 13.38
CA PHE A 1001 61.89 -3.66 11.98
C PHE A 1001 61.51 -5.04 11.43
N GLU A 1002 62.31 -6.07 11.69
CA GLU A 1002 62.07 -7.42 11.17
C GLU A 1002 60.91 -8.13 11.90
N GLU A 1003 60.65 -7.80 13.18
CA GLU A 1003 59.40 -8.17 13.87
C GLU A 1003 58.16 -7.52 13.24
N MET A 1004 58.20 -6.20 12.99
CA MET A 1004 57.09 -5.47 12.34
C MET A 1004 56.79 -5.99 10.93
N LYS A 1005 57.84 -6.42 10.22
CA LYS A 1005 57.74 -7.04 8.88
C LYS A 1005 57.04 -8.39 8.93
N LYS A 1006 57.38 -9.28 9.88
CA LYS A 1006 56.67 -10.55 10.09
C LYS A 1006 55.19 -10.32 10.41
N ALA A 1007 54.89 -9.43 11.35
CA ALA A 1007 53.51 -9.09 11.71
C ALA A 1007 52.71 -8.54 10.51
N ARG A 1008 53.37 -7.80 9.61
CA ARG A 1008 52.77 -7.29 8.37
C ARG A 1008 52.51 -8.40 7.34
N GLU A 1009 53.43 -9.36 7.17
CA GLU A 1009 53.24 -10.51 6.28
C GLU A 1009 52.11 -11.43 6.77
N GLU A 1010 51.98 -11.59 8.10
CA GLU A 1010 50.91 -12.37 8.73
C GLU A 1010 49.53 -11.69 8.61
N LEU A 1011 49.45 -10.37 8.83
CA LEU A 1011 48.24 -9.57 8.55
C LEU A 1011 47.84 -9.59 7.07
N LEU A 1012 48.79 -9.56 6.14
CA LEU A 1012 48.51 -9.67 4.70
C LEU A 1012 47.90 -11.03 4.33
N LYS A 1013 48.35 -12.09 5.01
CA LYS A 1013 47.81 -13.45 4.84
C LYS A 1013 46.36 -13.55 5.36
N ILE A 1014 46.08 -12.99 6.53
CA ILE A 1014 44.71 -12.91 7.07
C ILE A 1014 43.79 -12.08 6.15
N ALA A 1015 44.30 -11.00 5.55
CA ALA A 1015 43.53 -10.19 4.60
C ALA A 1015 43.20 -10.95 3.31
N THR A 1016 44.16 -11.70 2.74
CA THR A 1016 43.92 -12.51 1.53
C THR A 1016 42.97 -13.69 1.79
N ASP A 1017 43.07 -14.34 2.95
CA ASP A 1017 42.10 -15.36 3.37
C ASP A 1017 40.68 -14.78 3.55
N ALA A 1018 40.57 -13.55 4.08
CA ALA A 1018 39.28 -12.85 4.20
C ALA A 1018 38.70 -12.46 2.83
N GLU A 1019 39.52 -11.95 1.90
CA GLU A 1019 39.08 -11.68 0.52
C GLU A 1019 38.65 -12.96 -0.21
N SER A 1020 39.31 -14.10 0.02
CA SER A 1020 38.90 -15.38 -0.56
C SER A 1020 37.49 -15.79 -0.10
N LYS A 1021 37.19 -15.68 1.19
CA LYS A 1021 35.87 -15.98 1.77
C LYS A 1021 34.80 -14.97 1.35
N ILE A 1022 35.15 -13.70 1.16
CA ILE A 1022 34.22 -12.69 0.62
C ILE A 1022 33.86 -13.02 -0.83
N ASN A 1023 34.81 -13.46 -1.66
CA ASN A 1023 34.54 -13.91 -3.02
C ASN A 1023 33.69 -15.19 -3.04
N GLU A 1024 33.93 -16.14 -2.13
CA GLU A 1024 33.14 -17.37 -1.98
C GLU A 1024 31.69 -17.07 -1.53
N LEU A 1025 31.50 -16.15 -0.58
CA LEU A 1025 30.19 -15.62 -0.18
C LEU A 1025 29.50 -14.84 -1.32
N THR A 1026 30.25 -14.09 -2.12
CA THR A 1026 29.71 -13.33 -3.26
C THR A 1026 29.25 -14.28 -4.38
N ASN A 1027 30.03 -15.32 -4.67
CA ASN A 1027 29.68 -16.33 -5.67
C ASN A 1027 28.48 -17.20 -5.22
N THR A 1028 28.41 -17.58 -3.95
CA THR A 1028 27.24 -18.31 -3.41
C THR A 1028 25.99 -17.42 -3.40
N MET A 1029 26.10 -16.15 -2.99
CA MET A 1029 25.02 -15.15 -3.10
C MET A 1029 24.54 -14.99 -4.54
N LEU A 1030 25.44 -14.85 -5.52
CA LEU A 1030 25.08 -14.79 -6.94
C LEU A 1030 24.35 -16.06 -7.41
N SER A 1031 24.80 -17.26 -6.98
CA SER A 1031 24.09 -18.51 -7.31
C SER A 1031 22.70 -18.59 -6.67
N PHE A 1032 22.50 -18.02 -5.48
CA PHE A 1032 21.18 -17.93 -4.85
C PHE A 1032 20.29 -16.89 -5.54
N GLN A 1033 20.88 -15.78 -5.99
CA GLN A 1033 20.17 -14.75 -6.75
C GLN A 1033 19.73 -15.27 -8.13
N GLU A 1034 20.59 -16.04 -8.82
CA GLU A 1034 20.27 -16.72 -10.07
C GLU A 1034 19.20 -17.81 -9.88
N LYS A 1035 19.29 -18.61 -8.81
CA LYS A 1035 18.25 -19.57 -8.42
C LYS A 1035 16.91 -18.90 -8.10
N LEU A 1036 16.93 -17.74 -7.42
CA LEU A 1036 15.72 -16.96 -7.17
C LEU A 1036 15.13 -16.43 -8.48
N THR A 1037 15.92 -15.85 -9.39
CA THR A 1037 15.40 -15.40 -10.69
C THR A 1037 14.86 -16.54 -11.55
N ASN A 1038 15.47 -17.74 -11.49
CA ASN A 1038 14.96 -18.92 -12.17
C ASN A 1038 13.66 -19.43 -11.54
N MET A 1039 13.55 -19.45 -10.21
CA MET A 1039 12.34 -19.84 -9.48
C MET A 1039 11.19 -18.83 -9.65
N GLU A 1040 11.51 -17.53 -9.79
CA GLU A 1040 10.56 -16.48 -10.15
C GLU A 1040 10.12 -16.59 -11.62
N ALA A 1041 11.03 -16.88 -12.54
CA ALA A 1041 10.71 -17.14 -13.94
C ALA A 1041 9.83 -18.39 -14.11
N GLU A 1042 10.12 -19.47 -13.37
CA GLU A 1042 9.32 -20.70 -13.34
C GLU A 1042 7.94 -20.45 -12.72
N ASN A 1043 7.84 -19.64 -11.66
CA ASN A 1043 6.56 -19.17 -11.13
C ASN A 1043 5.77 -18.29 -12.13
N GLN A 1044 6.45 -17.43 -12.90
CA GLN A 1044 5.81 -16.62 -13.94
C GLN A 1044 5.34 -17.50 -15.10
N LEU A 1045 6.11 -18.51 -15.50
CA LEU A 1045 5.77 -19.46 -16.56
C LEU A 1045 4.59 -20.36 -16.13
N LEU A 1046 4.58 -20.86 -14.89
CA LEU A 1046 3.43 -21.57 -14.32
C LEU A 1046 2.17 -20.69 -14.23
N ARG A 1047 2.30 -19.41 -13.86
CA ARG A 1047 1.18 -18.44 -13.87
C ARG A 1047 0.69 -18.16 -15.29
N GLN A 1048 1.57 -18.07 -16.29
CA GLN A 1048 1.18 -17.94 -17.69
C GLN A 1048 0.52 -19.22 -18.23
N GLN A 1049 1.01 -20.41 -17.89
CA GLN A 1049 0.37 -21.67 -18.25
C GLN A 1049 -1.02 -21.81 -17.62
N ALA A 1050 -1.22 -21.39 -16.37
CA ALA A 1050 -2.55 -21.35 -15.74
C ALA A 1050 -3.50 -20.34 -16.43
N LEU A 1051 -2.98 -19.19 -16.89
CA LEU A 1051 -3.74 -18.19 -17.65
C LEU A 1051 -4.04 -18.63 -19.10
N LEU A 1052 -3.24 -19.52 -19.69
CA LEU A 1052 -3.48 -20.11 -21.00
C LEU A 1052 -4.45 -21.29 -20.93
N HIS A 1053 -4.30 -22.19 -19.95
CA HIS A 1053 -5.23 -23.32 -19.76
C HIS A 1053 -6.65 -22.90 -19.37
N SER A 1054 -6.82 -21.74 -18.72
CA SER A 1054 -8.14 -21.16 -18.44
C SER A 1054 -8.77 -20.42 -19.62
N ARG A 1055 -8.07 -20.28 -20.76
CA ARG A 1055 -8.55 -19.61 -21.98
C ARG A 1055 -8.88 -20.54 -23.15
N LEU A 1056 -8.71 -21.86 -23.01
CA LEU A 1056 -8.91 -22.86 -24.08
C LEU A 1056 -10.10 -23.83 -23.87
N LYS A 1057 -11.08 -23.40 -23.06
CA LYS A 1057 -12.51 -23.77 -23.16
C LYS A 1057 -13.26 -22.46 -22.90
N THR A 1058 -13.99 -21.84 -23.84
CA THR A 1058 -14.80 -22.31 -24.98
C THR A 1058 -14.75 -21.16 -26.03
N ILE A 1059 -14.99 -21.26 -27.36
CA ILE A 1059 -15.83 -22.11 -28.22
C ILE A 1059 -15.13 -22.23 -29.60
N SER A 1060 -15.17 -23.41 -30.26
CA SER A 1060 -15.73 -23.56 -31.62
C SER A 1060 -15.51 -24.98 -32.17
N GLU A 1061 -16.59 -25.63 -32.58
CA GLU A 1061 -16.55 -26.74 -33.53
C GLU A 1061 -16.63 -26.16 -34.94
N ASN A 1062 -15.78 -26.62 -35.87
CA ASN A 1062 -16.21 -27.21 -37.16
C ASN A 1062 -15.04 -27.59 -38.09
N THR A 1063 -15.22 -28.72 -38.78
CA THR A 1063 -14.62 -29.11 -40.08
C THR A 1063 -13.09 -28.98 -40.33
N SER A 1064 -12.35 -30.04 -39.98
CA SER A 1064 -11.65 -30.99 -40.89
C SER A 1064 -11.34 -30.62 -42.37
N PRO A 1065 -10.40 -31.33 -43.06
CA PRO A 1065 -9.12 -31.94 -42.64
C PRO A 1065 -7.98 -31.87 -43.70
N LYS A 1066 -6.86 -32.60 -43.47
CA LYS A 1066 -5.75 -32.99 -44.42
C LYS A 1066 -4.75 -31.89 -44.85
N SER A 1067 -3.52 -32.22 -45.27
CA SER A 1067 -2.60 -33.36 -44.99
C SER A 1067 -1.17 -33.05 -45.53
N ASN A 1068 -0.21 -33.96 -45.29
CA ASN A 1068 1.18 -33.98 -45.80
C ASN A 1068 2.10 -32.97 -45.07
N SER A 1069 3.27 -33.31 -44.49
CA SER A 1069 4.43 -34.12 -44.93
C SER A 1069 5.33 -33.39 -45.96
N THR A 1070 6.65 -33.59 -46.02
CA THR A 1070 7.47 -34.72 -45.54
C THR A 1070 8.95 -34.32 -45.38
N ASN A 1071 9.66 -34.96 -44.43
CA ASN A 1071 11.13 -35.17 -44.39
C ASN A 1071 12.06 -33.93 -44.23
N GLY A 1072 13.30 -34.08 -43.73
CA GLY A 1072 14.03 -35.32 -43.41
C GLY A 1072 14.90 -35.27 -42.15
N SER A 1073 15.03 -36.44 -41.52
CA SER A 1073 16.04 -36.85 -40.51
C SER A 1073 17.27 -37.46 -41.26
N PRO A 1074 18.27 -38.15 -40.66
CA PRO A 1074 18.60 -38.49 -39.25
C PRO A 1074 20.11 -38.26 -38.93
N HIS A 1075 20.91 -38.97 -38.10
CA HIS A 1075 20.83 -40.11 -37.16
C HIS A 1075 21.99 -40.03 -36.12
N TYR A 1076 21.75 -40.37 -34.85
CA TYR A 1076 22.68 -40.98 -33.84
C TYR A 1076 24.02 -40.26 -33.49
N GLU A 1077 24.73 -40.59 -32.39
CA GLU A 1077 24.75 -41.72 -31.43
C GLU A 1077 25.36 -41.22 -30.07
N GLU A 1078 25.37 -41.92 -28.93
CA GLU A 1078 24.32 -42.55 -28.11
C GLU A 1078 24.88 -42.74 -26.65
N GLN A 1079 24.00 -43.06 -25.69
CA GLN A 1079 24.29 -43.58 -24.33
C GLN A 1079 24.78 -42.54 -23.30
N MET A 1080 24.76 -42.80 -21.97
CA MET A 1080 24.43 -44.03 -21.22
C MET A 1080 23.58 -43.72 -19.95
N THR A 1081 23.35 -44.72 -19.09
CA THR A 1081 22.68 -44.63 -17.77
C THR A 1081 23.52 -45.39 -16.72
N PRO A 1082 23.24 -45.31 -15.39
CA PRO A 1082 22.31 -46.30 -14.79
C PRO A 1082 21.54 -45.90 -13.50
N HIS A 1083 20.41 -46.59 -13.27
CA HIS A 1083 19.71 -47.02 -12.02
C HIS A 1083 19.67 -46.19 -10.70
N GLY A 1084 18.65 -46.33 -9.82
CA GLY A 1084 17.34 -46.98 -9.97
C GLY A 1084 16.79 -47.81 -8.78
N THR A 1085 15.91 -47.21 -7.95
CA THR A 1085 14.90 -47.89 -7.06
C THR A 1085 15.41 -48.78 -5.90
N PRO A 1086 14.56 -49.23 -4.92
CA PRO A 1086 13.10 -49.08 -4.71
C PRO A 1086 12.75 -48.15 -3.49
N ARG A 1087 11.56 -48.11 -2.83
CA ARG A 1087 10.29 -48.90 -2.84
C ARG A 1087 9.10 -48.02 -2.33
N ALA A 1088 7.86 -48.54 -2.40
CA ALA A 1088 6.63 -47.96 -1.82
C ALA A 1088 6.22 -48.61 -0.47
N PRO A 1089 5.36 -47.98 0.34
CA PRO A 1089 3.88 -48.11 0.23
C PRO A 1089 3.17 -46.73 0.01
N LYS A 1090 1.90 -46.57 -0.41
CA LYS A 1090 0.59 -47.15 0.00
C LYS A 1090 0.21 -46.81 1.46
N ASP A 1091 -1.02 -46.44 1.82
CA ASP A 1091 -2.28 -46.25 1.06
C ASP A 1091 -3.29 -45.37 1.85
N TYR A 1092 -4.22 -44.70 1.15
CA TYR A 1092 -5.53 -44.13 1.59
C TYR A 1092 -5.67 -43.19 2.82
N GLY A 1093 -6.45 -42.12 2.64
CA GLY A 1093 -6.91 -41.21 3.71
C GLY A 1093 -7.82 -40.08 3.21
N ASN A 1094 -9.07 -40.40 2.86
CA ASN A 1094 -10.05 -39.39 2.39
C ASN A 1094 -10.51 -38.45 3.52
N PHE A 1095 -10.34 -37.13 3.34
CA PHE A 1095 -11.29 -36.15 3.86
C PHE A 1095 -11.43 -34.95 2.90
N ALA A 1096 -12.63 -34.78 2.36
CA ALA A 1096 -13.04 -33.56 1.68
C ALA A 1096 -13.87 -32.71 2.65
N HIS A 1097 -13.39 -31.51 2.97
CA HIS A 1097 -14.14 -30.53 3.77
C HIS A 1097 -14.05 -29.13 3.12
N PRO A 1098 -14.93 -28.17 3.51
CA PRO A 1098 -15.35 -27.11 2.60
C PRO A 1098 -14.33 -26.00 2.38
N ARG A 1099 -14.67 -25.08 1.47
CA ARG A 1099 -14.01 -23.78 1.38
C ARG A 1099 -14.31 -22.97 2.65
N ALA A 1100 -13.37 -22.99 3.60
CA ALA A 1100 -13.39 -22.13 4.78
C ALA A 1100 -13.64 -20.66 4.41
N SER A 1101 -14.39 -19.98 5.26
CA SER A 1101 -14.76 -18.57 5.13
C SER A 1101 -13.55 -17.64 5.19
N PHE A 1102 -13.73 -16.40 4.74
CA PHE A 1102 -12.68 -15.38 4.83
C PHE A 1102 -12.31 -15.05 6.30
N SER A 1103 -13.22 -15.29 7.25
CA SER A 1103 -12.99 -15.02 8.67
C SER A 1103 -12.20 -16.14 9.38
N GLU A 1104 -12.38 -17.41 9.00
CA GLU A 1104 -11.53 -18.51 9.48
C GLU A 1104 -10.07 -18.28 9.09
N ARG A 1105 -9.82 -17.95 7.82
CA ARG A 1105 -8.46 -17.63 7.33
C ARG A 1105 -7.81 -16.46 8.06
N GLN A 1106 -8.59 -15.51 8.57
CA GLN A 1106 -8.05 -14.43 9.40
C GLN A 1106 -7.63 -14.94 10.78
N HIS A 1107 -8.43 -15.80 11.42
CA HIS A 1107 -8.06 -16.44 12.68
C HIS A 1107 -6.81 -17.31 12.53
N ASP A 1108 -6.73 -18.16 11.49
CA ASP A 1108 -5.53 -18.95 11.17
C ASP A 1108 -4.27 -18.07 11.09
N THR A 1109 -4.36 -16.89 10.45
CA THR A 1109 -3.21 -15.96 10.34
C THR A 1109 -2.91 -15.19 11.61
N VAL A 1110 -3.91 -14.93 12.47
CA VAL A 1110 -3.72 -14.28 13.78
C VAL A 1110 -3.08 -15.25 14.77
N ASP A 1111 -3.57 -16.50 14.83
CA ASP A 1111 -3.01 -17.54 15.69
C ASP A 1111 -1.61 -17.96 15.20
N ALA A 1112 -1.34 -17.96 13.89
CA ALA A 1112 0.01 -18.09 13.34
C ALA A 1112 0.96 -16.95 13.77
N LEU A 1113 0.49 -15.69 13.79
CA LEU A 1113 1.29 -14.57 14.32
C LEU A 1113 1.53 -14.73 15.82
N ILE A 1114 0.52 -15.13 16.60
CA ILE A 1114 0.64 -15.37 18.04
C ILE A 1114 1.70 -16.45 18.30
N ASN A 1115 1.65 -17.57 17.58
CA ASN A 1115 2.63 -18.66 17.71
C ASN A 1115 4.07 -18.22 17.33
N CYS A 1116 4.24 -17.41 16.29
CA CYS A 1116 5.54 -16.82 15.94
C CYS A 1116 6.04 -15.78 16.96
N VAL A 1117 5.14 -15.09 17.67
CA VAL A 1117 5.44 -14.02 18.62
C VAL A 1117 5.70 -14.57 20.03
N THR A 1118 5.23 -15.77 20.36
CA THR A 1118 5.49 -16.43 21.66
C THR A 1118 6.92 -16.92 21.85
N GLU A 1119 7.72 -17.07 20.79
CA GLU A 1119 9.16 -17.38 20.88
C GLU A 1119 10.04 -16.10 20.94
N ASN A 1120 11.23 -16.21 21.53
CA ASN A 1120 12.16 -15.08 21.65
C ASN A 1120 12.90 -14.81 20.32
N ILE A 1121 12.25 -14.05 19.42
CA ILE A 1121 12.79 -13.61 18.11
C ILE A 1121 13.97 -12.63 18.23
N GLY A 1122 14.34 -12.19 19.45
CA GLY A 1122 15.50 -11.35 19.70
C GLY A 1122 15.45 -9.93 19.10
N PHE A 1123 16.64 -9.37 18.89
CA PHE A 1123 16.86 -7.98 18.46
C PHE A 1123 17.62 -7.90 17.14
N SER A 1124 17.17 -7.04 16.23
CA SER A 1124 17.89 -6.69 14.99
C SER A 1124 18.27 -5.22 15.03
N GLU A 1125 19.56 -4.90 14.83
CA GLU A 1125 20.11 -3.54 14.98
C GLU A 1125 19.74 -2.84 16.31
N GLY A 1126 19.63 -3.62 17.40
CA GLY A 1126 19.21 -3.10 18.71
C GLY A 1126 17.71 -2.74 18.81
N LYS A 1127 16.89 -3.15 17.84
CA LYS A 1127 15.42 -2.96 17.85
C LYS A 1127 14.72 -4.32 18.07
N PRO A 1128 13.71 -4.40 18.96
CA PRO A 1128 12.98 -5.64 19.20
C PRO A 1128 12.17 -6.06 17.96
N VAL A 1129 12.41 -7.30 17.49
CA VAL A 1129 11.88 -7.78 16.20
C VAL A 1129 10.38 -8.10 16.28
N ALA A 1130 9.93 -8.73 17.37
CA ALA A 1130 8.52 -9.08 17.53
C ALA A 1130 7.62 -7.83 17.56
N ALA A 1131 7.96 -6.81 18.35
CA ALA A 1131 7.22 -5.53 18.39
C ALA A 1131 7.04 -4.86 17.01
N ILE A 1132 8.09 -4.85 16.17
CA ILE A 1132 8.01 -4.30 14.80
C ILE A 1132 7.18 -5.20 13.89
N THR A 1133 7.26 -6.51 14.06
CA THR A 1133 6.52 -7.50 13.26
C THR A 1133 5.03 -7.45 13.57
N ILE A 1134 4.65 -7.48 14.86
CA ILE A 1134 3.28 -7.26 15.34
C ILE A 1134 2.70 -5.98 14.74
N TYR A 1135 3.39 -4.84 14.91
CA TYR A 1135 2.91 -3.56 14.38
C TYR A 1135 2.70 -3.58 12.86
N LYS A 1136 3.64 -4.16 12.10
CA LYS A 1136 3.49 -4.31 10.63
C LYS A 1136 2.30 -5.21 10.26
N CYS A 1137 2.07 -6.31 10.98
CA CYS A 1137 0.92 -7.18 10.75
C CYS A 1137 -0.41 -6.48 11.08
N LEU A 1138 -0.51 -5.79 12.22
CA LEU A 1138 -1.70 -5.02 12.60
C LEU A 1138 -2.02 -3.91 11.58
N VAL A 1139 -1.01 -3.21 11.05
CA VAL A 1139 -1.17 -2.22 9.98
C VAL A 1139 -1.58 -2.89 8.65
N HIS A 1140 -0.94 -3.99 8.26
CA HIS A 1140 -1.26 -4.72 7.03
C HIS A 1140 -2.67 -5.31 7.03
N TRP A 1141 -3.14 -5.80 8.18
CA TRP A 1141 -4.50 -6.29 8.40
C TRP A 1141 -5.53 -5.18 8.62
N LYS A 1142 -5.14 -3.89 8.58
CA LYS A 1142 -6.02 -2.72 8.80
C LYS A 1142 -6.80 -2.77 10.13
N ILE A 1143 -6.25 -3.41 11.17
CA ILE A 1143 -6.95 -3.57 12.45
C ILE A 1143 -7.23 -2.22 13.13
N PHE A 1144 -6.42 -1.19 12.84
CA PHE A 1144 -6.66 0.19 13.28
C PHE A 1144 -7.82 0.91 12.56
N GLU A 1145 -8.44 0.30 11.54
CA GLU A 1145 -9.63 0.79 10.84
C GLU A 1145 -10.91 0.01 11.25
N THR A 1146 -10.79 -0.96 12.17
CA THR A 1146 -11.89 -1.85 12.58
C THR A 1146 -11.95 -2.00 14.09
N GLU A 1147 -13.09 -1.72 14.71
CA GLU A 1147 -13.27 -1.82 16.17
C GLU A 1147 -13.34 -3.28 16.65
N LYS A 1148 -12.19 -3.96 16.73
CA LYS A 1148 -12.05 -5.31 17.28
C LYS A 1148 -10.81 -5.42 18.16
N THR A 1149 -10.99 -5.18 19.47
CA THR A 1149 -9.91 -5.13 20.48
C THR A 1149 -9.25 -6.48 20.76
N SER A 1150 -9.97 -7.59 20.57
CA SER A 1150 -9.56 -8.95 21.02
C SER A 1150 -8.13 -9.40 20.67
N VAL A 1151 -7.53 -8.89 19.60
CA VAL A 1151 -6.11 -9.17 19.26
C VAL A 1151 -5.15 -8.47 20.22
N PHE A 1152 -5.44 -7.24 20.64
CA PHE A 1152 -4.69 -6.54 21.70
C PHE A 1152 -4.90 -7.21 23.05
N ASP A 1153 -6.12 -7.61 23.39
CA ASP A 1153 -6.42 -8.27 24.66
C ASP A 1153 -5.61 -9.58 24.80
N ARG A 1154 -5.57 -10.42 23.75
CA ARG A 1154 -4.70 -11.60 23.68
C ARG A 1154 -3.21 -11.26 23.77
N LEU A 1155 -2.72 -10.27 23.04
CA LEU A 1155 -1.30 -9.87 23.07
C LEU A 1155 -0.88 -9.34 24.46
N ILE A 1156 -1.75 -8.56 25.13
CA ILE A 1156 -1.53 -8.07 26.50
C ILE A 1156 -1.51 -9.24 27.48
N GLN A 1157 -2.39 -10.23 27.32
CA GLN A 1157 -2.39 -11.44 28.15
C GLN A 1157 -1.11 -12.28 27.95
N ILE A 1158 -0.63 -12.42 26.71
CA ILE A 1158 0.63 -13.09 26.39
C ILE A 1158 1.82 -12.36 27.04
N PHE A 1159 2.00 -11.06 26.76
CA PHE A 1159 3.08 -10.27 27.36
C PHE A 1159 3.00 -10.27 28.89
N GLY A 1160 1.79 -10.17 29.47
CA GLY A 1160 1.57 -10.25 30.92
C GLY A 1160 2.00 -11.59 31.53
N SER A 1161 1.65 -12.72 30.90
CA SER A 1161 2.05 -14.05 31.36
C SER A 1161 3.56 -14.30 31.23
N ALA A 1162 4.17 -13.85 30.12
CA ALA A 1162 5.61 -13.89 29.91
C ALA A 1162 6.39 -12.95 30.86
N MET A 1163 5.73 -11.91 31.36
CA MET A 1163 6.23 -11.03 32.43
C MET A 1163 5.87 -11.50 33.86
N GLN A 1164 5.31 -12.70 34.02
CA GLN A 1164 5.02 -13.30 35.34
C GLN A 1164 5.80 -14.60 35.60
N ASN A 1165 6.12 -15.37 34.55
CA ASN A 1165 7.01 -16.53 34.65
C ASN A 1165 8.49 -16.06 34.64
N HIS A 1166 9.22 -16.22 35.75
CA HIS A 1166 10.53 -15.61 35.95
C HIS A 1166 11.60 -16.55 36.54
N ASP A 1167 12.41 -17.15 35.66
CA ASP A 1167 13.72 -17.73 35.98
C ASP A 1167 14.90 -16.98 35.31
N SER A 1168 14.62 -16.07 34.36
CA SER A 1168 15.60 -15.38 33.51
C SER A 1168 15.38 -13.86 33.45
N ASN A 1169 16.42 -13.09 33.79
CA ASN A 1169 16.41 -11.63 33.65
C ASN A 1169 16.49 -11.18 32.18
N GLU A 1170 17.05 -12.00 31.28
CA GLU A 1170 17.23 -11.63 29.87
C GLU A 1170 15.89 -11.66 29.12
N ASP A 1171 15.02 -12.63 29.44
CA ASP A 1171 13.68 -12.72 28.85
C ASP A 1171 12.76 -11.62 29.39
N LEU A 1172 12.81 -11.28 30.69
CA LEU A 1172 12.12 -10.09 31.21
C LEU A 1172 12.57 -8.81 30.49
N ALA A 1173 13.88 -8.64 30.26
CA ALA A 1173 14.39 -7.50 29.51
C ALA A 1173 13.92 -7.50 28.04
N TYR A 1174 13.84 -8.67 27.39
CA TYR A 1174 13.29 -8.82 26.04
C TYR A 1174 11.81 -8.43 25.98
N TRP A 1175 10.96 -8.98 26.86
CA TRP A 1175 9.52 -8.70 26.86
C TRP A 1175 9.19 -7.26 27.25
N LEU A 1176 9.91 -6.66 28.21
CA LEU A 1176 9.80 -5.23 28.54
C LEU A 1176 10.19 -4.34 27.35
N SER A 1177 11.28 -4.66 26.66
CA SER A 1177 11.75 -3.87 25.52
C SER A 1177 10.79 -3.95 24.32
N ASN A 1178 10.25 -5.14 24.04
CA ASN A 1178 9.17 -5.32 23.06
C ASN A 1178 7.92 -4.51 23.43
N SER A 1179 7.42 -4.68 24.66
CA SER A 1179 6.21 -4.02 25.14
C SER A 1179 6.33 -2.49 25.12
N SER A 1180 7.45 -1.96 25.62
CA SER A 1180 7.76 -0.52 25.60
C SER A 1180 7.86 0.02 24.17
N THR A 1181 8.54 -0.70 23.27
CA THR A 1181 8.69 -0.29 21.87
C THR A 1181 7.35 -0.32 21.13
N LEU A 1182 6.54 -1.36 21.33
CA LEU A 1182 5.20 -1.47 20.76
C LEU A 1182 4.30 -0.34 21.26
N LEU A 1183 4.29 -0.06 22.57
CA LEU A 1183 3.55 1.07 23.16
C LEU A 1183 3.96 2.42 22.57
N ILE A 1184 5.26 2.67 22.40
CA ILE A 1184 5.79 3.93 21.83
C ILE A 1184 5.40 4.07 20.35
N ILE A 1185 5.40 2.98 19.58
CA ILE A 1185 4.98 2.98 18.18
C ILE A 1185 3.46 3.22 18.10
N LEU A 1186 2.65 2.50 18.89
CA LEU A 1186 1.19 2.69 18.97
C LEU A 1186 0.81 4.11 19.38
N GLN A 1187 1.42 4.68 20.43
CA GLN A 1187 1.17 6.07 20.84
C GLN A 1187 1.53 7.08 19.75
N LYS A 1188 2.58 6.84 18.95
CA LYS A 1188 2.93 7.71 17.82
C LYS A 1188 1.97 7.57 16.64
N SER A 1189 1.40 6.39 16.42
CA SER A 1189 0.39 6.17 15.38
C SER A 1189 -0.96 6.77 15.77
N LEU A 1190 -1.39 6.61 17.02
CA LEU A 1190 -2.65 7.17 17.53
C LEU A 1190 -2.60 8.70 17.63
N LYS A 1191 -1.48 9.30 18.07
CA LYS A 1191 -1.31 10.76 18.10
C LYS A 1191 -1.21 11.43 16.71
N ALA A 1192 -1.33 10.68 15.62
CA ALA A 1192 -1.47 11.25 14.28
C ALA A 1192 -2.94 11.55 13.90
N VAL A 1193 -3.91 11.17 14.73
CA VAL A 1193 -5.35 11.35 14.50
C VAL A 1193 -5.99 11.98 15.74
N GLY A 1194 -6.46 13.23 15.61
CA GLY A 1194 -7.28 13.93 16.62
C GLY A 1194 -6.53 14.65 17.75
N SER A 1195 -6.13 15.91 17.52
CA SER A 1195 -6.07 16.93 18.60
C SER A 1195 -5.95 18.36 18.04
N THR A 1196 -7.05 19.12 18.00
CA THR A 1196 -7.08 20.54 17.59
C THR A 1196 -8.08 21.33 18.45
N GLY A 1197 -7.57 22.04 19.47
CA GLY A 1197 -8.33 23.02 20.28
C GLY A 1197 -9.14 22.46 21.46
N THR A 1198 -9.44 23.22 22.53
CA THR A 1198 -8.87 24.53 22.94
C THR A 1198 -9.02 24.81 24.46
N THR A 1199 -7.89 24.75 25.20
CA THR A 1199 -7.52 25.72 26.27
C THR A 1199 -8.30 25.66 27.64
N PRO A 1200 -8.09 26.54 28.68
CA PRO A 1200 -7.47 26.03 29.92
C PRO A 1200 -7.92 26.65 31.29
N HIS A 1201 -7.89 25.92 32.42
CA HIS A 1201 -7.71 26.57 33.74
C HIS A 1201 -7.23 25.71 34.92
N LYS A 1202 -6.50 26.38 35.83
CA LYS A 1202 -6.23 26.10 37.26
C LYS A 1202 -5.27 24.94 37.67
N ARG A 1203 -4.12 25.39 38.18
CA ARG A 1203 -3.22 24.78 39.21
C ARG A 1203 -4.00 24.44 40.52
N PRO A 1204 -3.47 23.60 41.47
CA PRO A 1204 -2.07 23.64 41.93
C PRO A 1204 -1.36 22.36 42.44
N GLN A 1205 -0.04 22.55 42.66
CA GLN A 1205 0.86 21.99 43.69
C GLN A 1205 1.24 20.48 43.75
N ASN A 1206 2.57 20.30 43.63
CA ASN A 1206 3.47 19.50 44.48
C ASN A 1206 3.02 18.12 44.99
N GLN A 1207 3.74 17.07 44.56
CA GLN A 1207 4.76 16.49 45.46
C GLN A 1207 5.92 15.84 44.68
N SER A 1208 6.94 15.40 45.41
CA SER A 1208 8.33 15.34 44.94
C SER A 1208 8.99 13.97 45.07
N SER A 1209 10.06 13.79 44.30
CA SER A 1209 11.13 12.77 44.47
C SER A 1209 10.74 11.34 44.04
N PHE A 1210 11.67 10.40 43.78
CA PHE A 1210 13.04 10.23 44.30
C PHE A 1210 14.08 9.88 43.21
N LEU A 1211 15.36 9.82 43.58
CA LEU A 1211 16.53 9.41 42.76
C LEU A 1211 16.86 10.24 41.49
N GLY A 1212 17.73 11.23 41.65
CA GLY A 1212 18.65 11.70 40.60
C GLY A 1212 20.11 11.28 40.89
N ARG A 1213 21.03 11.60 39.98
CA ARG A 1213 22.46 11.18 39.91
C ARG A 1213 22.62 9.71 39.45
N MET A 1214 23.34 9.40 38.37
CA MET A 1214 24.72 9.80 38.11
C MET A 1214 25.02 10.14 36.64
N LYS A 1215 25.84 11.19 36.44
CA LYS A 1215 26.76 11.29 35.29
C LYS A 1215 28.17 11.36 35.85
N CYS A 1216 29.05 10.43 35.43
CA CYS A 1216 30.48 10.64 35.55
C CYS A 1216 31.05 11.12 34.22
N ARG A 1217 32.20 11.81 34.26
CA ARG A 1217 32.90 12.34 33.08
C ARG A 1217 33.96 11.34 32.61
N GLU A 1218 34.25 11.36 31.32
CA GLU A 1218 35.65 11.47 30.88
C GLU A 1218 35.75 12.72 29.97
N ARG A 1219 36.97 13.13 29.59
CA ARG A 1219 37.26 14.44 28.97
C ARG A 1219 37.92 14.26 27.60
N LEU A 1220 37.77 15.27 26.75
CA LEU A 1220 38.92 15.88 26.07
C LEU A 1220 38.70 17.39 25.91
N ARG A 1221 39.76 18.15 25.65
CA ARG A 1221 39.81 19.63 25.71
C ARG A 1221 40.35 20.24 24.42
N THR A 1222 39.65 21.26 23.94
CA THR A 1222 40.18 22.44 23.21
C THR A 1222 39.27 23.59 23.66
N ILE A 1223 39.68 24.57 24.48
CA ILE A 1223 40.77 25.54 24.30
C ILE A 1223 40.62 26.29 22.97
N ASP A 1224 39.96 27.45 23.03
CA ASP A 1224 40.58 28.74 22.67
C ASP A 1224 39.84 29.91 23.37
N PRO A 1225 40.41 31.14 23.46
CA PRO A 1225 40.09 32.04 24.57
C PRO A 1225 39.81 33.53 24.22
N LYS A 1226 39.29 34.28 25.20
CA LYS A 1226 39.20 35.77 25.28
C LYS A 1226 38.20 36.45 24.31
N TRP A 1227 37.62 37.63 24.58
CA TRP A 1227 37.63 38.53 25.76
C TRP A 1227 36.38 39.45 25.80
N SER A 1228 36.19 40.12 26.95
CA SER A 1228 35.54 41.43 27.18
C SER A 1228 34.07 41.72 26.79
N ASP A 1229 33.26 42.02 27.82
CA ASP A 1229 32.12 42.96 27.89
C ASP A 1229 32.49 44.41 27.44
N PRO A 1230 31.58 45.43 27.36
CA PRO A 1230 30.21 45.50 27.90
C PRO A 1230 29.12 46.22 27.04
N SER A 1231 27.90 46.25 27.59
CA SER A 1231 26.77 47.20 27.35
C SER A 1231 27.14 48.65 27.79
N PRO A 1232 26.39 49.77 27.47
CA PRO A 1232 24.91 49.83 27.39
C PRO A 1232 24.21 50.91 26.49
N ASP A 1233 22.86 50.83 26.45
CA ASP A 1233 21.84 51.90 26.45
C ASP A 1233 21.69 52.98 25.31
N PRO A 1234 20.51 53.68 25.22
CA PRO A 1234 19.95 54.13 23.92
C PRO A 1234 19.60 55.65 23.81
N ALA A 1235 18.63 55.99 22.93
CA ALA A 1235 17.97 57.30 22.65
C ALA A 1235 18.67 58.23 21.63
N GLN A 1236 18.00 59.14 20.87
CA GLN A 1236 16.66 59.16 20.21
C GLN A 1236 16.60 60.35 19.19
N ALA A 1237 15.43 60.56 18.52
CA ALA A 1237 15.06 61.69 17.62
C ALA A 1237 15.71 61.76 16.21
N GLY A 1238 15.08 62.36 15.18
CA GLY A 1238 13.70 62.88 15.06
C GLY A 1238 13.53 63.97 13.97
N ALA A 1239 12.28 64.22 13.50
CA ALA A 1239 11.84 65.30 12.58
C ALA A 1239 12.28 65.20 11.08
N THR A 1240 11.54 65.66 10.04
CA THR A 1240 10.16 66.25 9.94
C THR A 1240 9.52 66.13 8.52
N CYS A 1241 8.28 65.60 8.49
CA CYS A 1241 7.03 66.09 7.85
C CYS A 1241 6.94 66.83 6.47
N THR A 1242 6.04 66.30 5.60
CA THR A 1242 4.94 66.94 4.79
C THR A 1242 5.17 68.21 3.92
N GLY A 1243 4.56 68.38 2.73
CA GLY A 1243 3.65 67.52 1.93
C GLY A 1243 2.82 68.29 0.85
N ALA A 1244 2.17 67.57 -0.08
CA ALA A 1244 1.27 68.05 -1.18
C ALA A 1244 1.93 68.89 -2.32
N ALA A 1245 1.46 68.93 -3.59
CA ALA A 1245 0.22 68.45 -4.22
C ALA A 1245 0.37 68.09 -5.74
N LEU A 1246 -0.59 67.28 -6.26
CA LEU A 1246 -1.12 67.17 -7.64
C LEU A 1246 -0.28 67.60 -8.88
N TYR A 1247 -0.08 66.67 -9.84
CA TYR A 1247 -0.72 66.71 -11.18
C TYR A 1247 -0.67 65.32 -11.88
N CYS A 1248 -1.10 65.22 -13.15
CA CYS A 1248 -1.59 63.97 -13.78
C CYS A 1248 -0.68 63.27 -14.81
N ALA A 1249 -0.96 61.97 -15.00
CA ALA A 1249 -1.00 61.19 -16.26
C ALA A 1249 0.27 60.65 -16.97
N SER A 1250 0.09 59.43 -17.50
CA SER A 1250 0.66 58.79 -18.73
C SER A 1250 2.18 58.76 -19.00
N ALA A 1251 2.76 57.54 -18.97
CA ALA A 1251 3.18 56.69 -20.12
C ALA A 1251 3.63 57.35 -21.47
N PRO A 1252 4.38 56.64 -22.38
CA PRO A 1252 4.73 55.20 -22.36
C PRO A 1252 6.21 54.84 -22.68
N CYS A 1253 6.62 53.62 -22.32
CA CYS A 1253 7.31 52.61 -23.16
C CYS A 1253 7.52 51.33 -22.33
#